data_AF-A0A0G4IGB2-F1
#
_entry.id   AF-A0A0G4IGB2-F1
#
_cell.length_a   1.000
_cell.length_b   1.000
_cell.length_c   1.000
_cell.angle_alpha   90.00
_cell.angle_beta   90.00
_cell.angle_gamma   90.00
#
_symmetry.space_group_name_H-M   'P 1'
#
loop_
_entity.id
_entity.type
_entity.pdbx_description
1 polymer ?
#
loop_
_entity_poly.entity_id
_entity_poly.type
_entity_poly.pdbx_seq_one_letter_code
_entity_poly.pdbx_strand_id
1 'polypeptide(L)'
;MVWIIGALVMLALPVRAANRKTDNENDVPLLKGMEDFNLKGIPELGFDTALKDLKGLFDNGLDTKFFMDSQEVLSEDFLSEMKGPATRGKLNLGSLSSLKLFEDSNSTFQDPFPKFSRPQIVFDKGDQDKKKSQGKPGPAFPKVVEANGSPVPAFKKAEFINWGGTVENKPFATFYPTTRVGVQNAVRWAVGQRRRVRCSMYKHTWESGYSQNEGVLISLLPEKVANTLPSVFLPLDESNEFQFIQPDGEAFEEGGKLKRLFRIGAGVTNEQFREWVVDNWRQKRDAGEPLTDLWTLPWNVILVENTLAGTVSNMCHGAGIASTTLSDLVTKMEVVNAKGDIQTINDPEQLSAAAGAFGLAGVIISLTFKLDALTYADWTPQKKDLAYTIPPPGFDPERVPESLRKEGVPDVQRMRDAFRDFVWRVENDYYSEFFWYPYQKETWVNRWNNTGDGKIAESYPGDKLTAFQNIELHTARFVTDNVQLVQDYPRVAAQAIATYAQGLSPTKPVVTPLIDAIHFRRGIHNLPVYNMEWELRVPAAQDGSSDWTLAQESWWAVIDLLYSDKWRKRAPMMTALEMRVYGNSERVMAPNRENDRGTVSIEILTLPVTSLTEWLEFMQDVTDMWLGIEDFRGQLVTARPHWAKMWSGLNVRGIPVREWLADEAYLEEIAEFKELLGQVAGNAGVSLSKQRAVFSNPQWDSIIFREEGPTAASLQRIIEVENRTPVVLRFVVNYQTGGGPGTAGSTPGSAESNFIRPNFDLSVAVPADAGIATIEIEAEQRVINPPDPFSSFAFVVIFREEVRPVDPKTIFTVVQGGPGAEFEVETRVSD
;
A
#
# COMPACT_ATOMS: atom_id res chain seq x y z
N MET A 1 29.89 9.06 6.38
CA MET A 1 30.15 7.75 7.02
C MET A 1 30.35 7.85 8.53
N VAL A 2 31.36 8.57 9.04
CA VAL A 2 31.53 8.84 10.49
C VAL A 2 30.29 9.51 11.11
N TRP A 3 29.50 10.26 10.35
CA TRP A 3 28.24 10.86 10.80
C TRP A 3 27.03 9.91 10.80
N ILE A 4 27.01 8.85 9.99
CA ILE A 4 25.91 7.85 9.95
C ILE A 4 26.21 6.70 10.90
N ILE A 5 27.45 6.23 10.90
CA ILE A 5 27.97 5.45 12.03
C ILE A 5 27.83 6.30 13.29
N GLY A 6 28.10 7.59 13.26
CA GLY A 6 27.87 8.51 14.37
C GLY A 6 26.40 8.68 14.75
N ALA A 7 25.45 8.69 13.82
CA ALA A 7 24.01 8.78 14.11
C ALA A 7 23.42 7.45 14.59
N LEU A 8 23.86 6.33 14.00
CA LEU A 8 23.55 4.96 14.44
C LEU A 8 24.25 4.63 15.78
N VAL A 9 25.45 5.18 16.00
CA VAL A 9 26.15 5.17 17.28
C VAL A 9 25.52 6.16 18.24
N MET A 10 24.94 7.29 17.83
CA MET A 10 24.16 8.21 18.70
C MET A 10 22.82 7.59 19.11
N LEU A 11 22.21 6.80 18.23
CA LEU A 11 21.11 5.89 18.55
C LEU A 11 21.54 4.79 19.52
N ALA A 12 22.82 4.40 19.51
CA ALA A 12 23.42 3.44 20.45
C ALA A 12 24.13 4.08 21.66
N LEU A 13 24.36 5.39 21.71
CA LEU A 13 25.21 6.05 22.70
C LEU A 13 24.62 6.10 24.12
N PRO A 14 23.29 6.03 24.32
CA PRO A 14 22.73 5.78 25.65
C PRO A 14 23.30 4.50 26.30
N VAL A 15 23.76 3.53 25.50
CA VAL A 15 24.34 2.24 25.96
C VAL A 15 25.75 2.39 26.55
N ARG A 16 26.53 3.40 26.12
CA ARG A 16 27.94 3.55 26.55
C ARG A 16 28.10 4.44 27.79
N ALA A 17 27.18 5.38 28.02
CA ALA A 17 27.15 6.22 29.21
C ALA A 17 26.66 5.45 30.46
N ALA A 18 25.74 4.50 30.30
CA ALA A 18 25.21 3.67 31.38
C ALA A 18 26.22 2.63 31.93
N ASN A 19 27.29 2.33 31.18
CA ASN A 19 28.25 1.26 31.51
C ASN A 19 29.56 1.73 32.14
N ARG A 20 29.76 3.02 32.41
CA ARG A 20 30.85 3.45 33.30
C ARG A 20 30.31 3.61 34.71
N LYS A 21 30.60 2.63 35.58
CA LYS A 21 30.82 2.95 37.00
C LYS A 21 32.05 3.84 37.06
N THR A 22 31.86 5.16 37.03
CA THR A 22 32.90 6.10 37.41
C THR A 22 32.83 6.29 38.92
N ASP A 23 33.71 5.63 39.66
CA ASP A 23 33.94 5.86 41.10
C ASP A 23 34.67 7.20 41.36
N ASN A 24 34.48 8.22 40.50
CA ASN A 24 35.18 9.48 40.61
C ASN A 24 34.28 10.64 40.16
N GLU A 25 33.86 11.48 41.11
CA GLU A 25 32.93 12.61 40.92
C GLU A 25 33.47 13.76 40.05
N ASN A 26 34.65 13.63 39.45
CA ASN A 26 35.30 14.71 38.70
C ASN A 26 35.28 14.57 37.16
N ASP A 27 34.72 13.50 36.60
CA ASP A 27 34.57 13.34 35.14
C ASP A 27 33.21 13.89 34.63
N VAL A 28 32.99 15.19 34.80
CA VAL A 28 31.87 15.94 34.20
C VAL A 28 32.32 16.98 33.13
N PRO A 29 33.00 16.58 32.02
CA PRO A 29 33.04 17.44 30.83
C PRO A 29 32.00 17.07 29.75
N LEU A 30 31.53 15.82 29.69
CA LEU A 30 30.70 15.35 28.55
C LEU A 30 29.21 15.73 28.65
N LEU A 31 28.65 15.79 29.88
CA LEU A 31 27.25 16.20 30.11
C LEU A 31 27.04 17.69 29.82
N LYS A 32 28.06 18.53 30.04
CA LYS A 32 28.00 19.97 29.77
C LYS A 32 27.95 20.28 28.27
N GLY A 33 28.56 19.43 27.43
CA GLY A 33 28.49 19.54 25.97
C GLY A 33 27.11 19.25 25.38
N MET A 34 26.24 18.53 26.09
CA MET A 34 24.86 18.29 25.66
C MET A 34 23.92 19.45 26.05
N GLU A 35 24.18 20.15 27.15
CA GLU A 35 23.46 21.38 27.53
C GLU A 35 23.79 22.57 26.59
N ASP A 36 25.02 22.62 26.07
CA ASP A 36 25.45 23.65 25.12
C ASP A 36 24.98 23.40 23.67
N PHE A 37 24.38 22.24 23.37
CA PHE A 37 23.72 21.96 22.09
C PHE A 37 22.33 22.61 22.08
N ASN A 38 22.32 23.91 21.75
CA ASN A 38 21.14 24.75 21.69
C ASN A 38 20.16 24.34 20.56
N LEU A 39 19.38 23.27 20.78
CA LEU A 39 18.28 22.80 19.92
C LEU A 39 16.98 23.60 20.15
N LYS A 40 17.06 24.93 20.15
CA LYS A 40 15.93 25.87 20.38
C LYS A 40 14.84 25.89 19.28
N GLY A 41 14.71 24.82 18.50
CA GLY A 41 13.75 24.72 17.38
C GLY A 41 12.80 23.53 17.42
N ILE A 42 12.92 22.62 18.41
CA ILE A 42 12.03 21.45 18.51
C ILE A 42 10.85 21.82 19.43
N PRO A 43 9.59 21.75 18.98
CA PRO A 43 8.44 22.01 19.85
C PRO A 43 8.38 21.04 21.03
N GLU A 44 8.00 21.55 22.20
CA GLU A 44 7.80 20.84 23.49
C GLU A 44 6.66 19.79 23.44
N LEU A 45 6.79 18.75 22.61
CA LEU A 45 5.88 17.61 22.57
C LEU A 45 6.66 16.33 22.91
N GLY A 46 6.83 16.08 24.21
CA GLY A 46 7.19 14.76 24.74
C GLY A 46 8.67 14.36 24.73
N PHE A 47 9.58 15.20 24.26
CA PHE A 47 11.02 14.86 24.21
C PHE A 47 11.61 14.62 25.61
N ASP A 48 11.24 15.44 26.60
CA ASP A 48 11.69 15.28 27.99
C ASP A 48 11.13 14.02 28.66
N THR A 49 9.89 13.64 28.32
CA THR A 49 9.25 12.40 28.78
C THR A 49 9.95 11.19 28.14
N ALA A 50 10.19 11.23 26.83
CA ALA A 50 10.90 10.19 26.09
C ALA A 50 12.33 9.98 26.60
N LEU A 51 13.06 11.06 26.94
CA LEU A 51 14.39 10.99 27.57
C LEU A 51 14.34 10.38 28.97
N LYS A 52 13.31 10.70 29.76
CA LYS A 52 13.09 10.11 31.09
C LYS A 52 12.79 8.62 31.00
N ASP A 53 11.98 8.21 30.04
CA ASP A 53 11.60 6.82 29.78
C ASP A 53 12.78 6.02 29.23
N LEU A 54 13.59 6.61 28.34
CA LEU A 54 14.85 6.02 27.86
C LEU A 54 15.81 5.76 29.04
N LYS A 55 15.99 6.74 29.93
CA LYS A 55 16.85 6.58 31.11
C LYS A 55 16.37 5.45 32.02
N GLY A 56 15.06 5.38 32.28
CA GLY A 56 14.44 4.30 33.05
C GLY A 56 14.53 2.92 32.38
N LEU A 57 14.62 2.86 31.05
CA LEU A 57 14.83 1.62 30.28
C LEU A 57 16.27 1.09 30.39
N PHE A 58 17.28 1.97 30.37
CA PHE A 58 18.68 1.58 30.52
C PHE A 58 19.04 1.16 31.95
N ASP A 59 18.47 1.84 32.95
CA ASP A 59 18.70 1.52 34.37
C ASP A 59 18.13 0.12 34.76
N ASN A 60 17.30 -0.51 33.90
CA ASN A 60 16.65 -1.80 34.15
C ASN A 60 17.15 -2.97 33.25
N GLY A 61 18.32 -2.86 32.63
CA GLY A 61 19.05 -4.02 32.09
C GLY A 61 18.69 -4.45 30.65
N LEU A 62 18.58 -3.50 29.72
CA LEU A 62 18.52 -3.81 28.28
C LEU A 62 19.80 -4.52 27.82
N ASP A 63 19.66 -5.64 27.09
CA ASP A 63 20.77 -6.51 26.67
C ASP A 63 21.68 -5.81 25.64
N THR A 64 22.94 -5.59 26.02
CA THR A 64 23.94 -4.85 25.25
C THR A 64 24.66 -5.70 24.20
N LYS A 65 24.46 -7.02 24.19
CA LYS A 65 25.09 -7.95 23.23
C LYS A 65 24.68 -7.65 21.78
N PHE A 66 23.45 -7.16 21.60
CA PHE A 66 22.89 -6.74 20.31
C PHE A 66 23.76 -5.73 19.55
N PHE A 67 24.34 -4.76 20.26
CA PHE A 67 25.15 -3.70 19.65
C PHE A 67 26.55 -4.17 19.25
N MET A 68 27.06 -5.23 19.87
CA MET A 68 28.37 -5.81 19.49
C MET A 68 28.25 -6.72 18.27
N ASP A 69 27.18 -7.52 18.18
CA ASP A 69 26.94 -8.42 17.04
C ASP A 69 26.74 -7.62 15.71
N SER A 70 26.19 -6.40 15.77
CA SER A 70 26.03 -5.54 14.58
C SER A 70 27.33 -4.94 14.03
N GLN A 71 28.43 -4.91 14.82
CA GLN A 71 29.74 -4.47 14.33
C GLN A 71 30.49 -5.58 13.57
N GLU A 72 30.21 -6.86 13.84
CA GLU A 72 30.81 -8.00 13.13
C GLU A 72 30.20 -8.23 11.73
N VAL A 73 29.01 -7.67 11.44
CA VAL A 73 28.24 -7.94 10.21
C VAL A 73 28.65 -7.05 9.02
N LEU A 74 29.66 -6.19 9.15
CA LEU A 74 30.26 -5.50 8.01
C LEU A 74 31.10 -6.50 7.19
N SER A 75 30.50 -7.08 6.15
CA SER A 75 31.09 -8.15 5.34
C SER A 75 32.39 -7.76 4.63
N GLU A 76 33.19 -8.77 4.21
CA GLU A 76 34.36 -8.52 3.35
C GLU A 76 33.99 -7.82 2.03
N ASP A 77 32.78 -8.05 1.51
CA ASP A 77 32.22 -7.35 0.35
C ASP A 77 32.13 -5.84 0.62
N PHE A 78 31.60 -5.45 1.78
CA PHE A 78 31.54 -4.05 2.23
C PHE A 78 32.94 -3.42 2.29
N LEU A 79 33.92 -4.15 2.82
CA LEU A 79 35.32 -3.69 2.86
C LEU A 79 35.97 -3.63 1.46
N SER A 80 35.57 -4.49 0.52
CA SER A 80 36.08 -4.51 -0.86
C SER A 80 35.54 -3.35 -1.70
N GLU A 81 34.24 -3.05 -1.58
CA GLU A 81 33.55 -1.98 -2.30
C GLU A 81 34.06 -0.61 -1.83
N MET A 82 34.34 -0.50 -0.52
CA MET A 82 35.00 0.64 0.11
C MET A 82 36.46 0.83 -0.30
N LYS A 83 37.15 -0.21 -0.79
CA LYS A 83 38.55 -0.15 -1.25
C LYS A 83 38.69 0.19 -2.74
N GLY A 84 37.59 0.40 -3.45
CA GLY A 84 37.57 0.73 -4.87
C GLY A 84 38.28 2.05 -5.22
N PRO A 85 38.64 2.27 -6.51
CA PRO A 85 39.38 3.46 -6.94
C PRO A 85 38.67 4.80 -6.64
N ALA A 86 37.33 4.79 -6.56
CA ALA A 86 36.52 5.98 -6.32
C ALA A 86 36.59 6.51 -4.87
N THR A 87 36.89 5.66 -3.89
CA THR A 87 36.98 6.03 -2.45
C THR A 87 38.38 6.47 -2.03
N ARG A 88 39.45 6.08 -2.76
CA ARG A 88 40.84 6.46 -2.44
C ARG A 88 41.12 7.98 -2.48
N GLY A 89 40.30 8.76 -3.19
CA GLY A 89 40.47 10.22 -3.29
C GLY A 89 39.80 11.03 -2.18
N LYS A 90 38.93 10.43 -1.34
CA LYS A 90 38.08 11.19 -0.39
C LYS A 90 38.24 10.79 1.09
N LEU A 91 38.96 9.72 1.39
CA LEU A 91 39.17 9.22 2.76
C LEU A 91 40.66 9.11 3.08
N ASN A 92 41.19 10.07 3.83
CA ASN A 92 42.53 9.99 4.39
C ASN A 92 42.51 9.03 5.60
N LEU A 93 42.78 7.75 5.36
CA LEU A 93 42.74 6.67 6.36
C LEU A 93 43.95 6.66 7.34
N GLY A 94 44.74 7.74 7.39
CA GLY A 94 45.90 7.87 8.28
C GLY A 94 45.58 8.06 9.78
N SER A 95 44.31 8.14 10.19
CA SER A 95 43.91 8.40 11.58
C SER A 95 43.42 7.17 12.36
N LEU A 96 43.40 5.97 11.75
CA LEU A 96 42.98 4.73 12.44
C LEU A 96 44.15 3.95 13.07
N SER A 97 45.39 4.38 12.87
CA SER A 97 46.58 3.76 13.47
C SER A 97 47.00 4.35 14.83
N SER A 98 46.31 5.37 15.35
CA SER A 98 46.64 6.04 16.63
C SER A 98 45.88 5.50 17.85
N LEU A 99 45.03 4.48 17.70
CA LEU A 99 44.25 3.89 18.81
C LEU A 99 45.05 2.86 19.65
N LYS A 100 46.38 2.87 19.59
CA LYS A 100 47.27 1.96 20.33
C LYS A 100 48.31 2.64 21.24
N LEU A 101 48.18 3.94 21.50
CA LEU A 101 49.08 4.71 22.36
C LEU A 101 48.28 5.60 23.32
N PHE A 102 47.75 5.01 24.39
CA PHE A 102 47.35 5.71 25.61
C PHE A 102 47.50 4.77 26.82
N GLU A 103 48.73 4.30 27.02
CA GLU A 103 49.25 4.00 28.36
C GLU A 103 50.44 4.94 28.56
N ASP A 104 50.44 5.66 29.67
CA ASP A 104 51.46 6.59 30.16
C ASP A 104 51.67 7.91 29.40
N SER A 105 51.13 9.00 29.97
CA SER A 105 51.93 10.05 30.63
C SER A 105 51.12 11.33 30.91
N ASN A 106 51.23 11.80 32.16
CA ASN A 106 50.87 13.14 32.58
C ASN A 106 51.73 14.18 31.84
N SER A 107 51.14 15.02 30.99
CA SER A 107 51.62 16.39 30.80
C SER A 107 50.55 17.30 30.18
N THR A 108 50.39 18.46 30.80
CA THR A 108 49.64 19.62 30.33
C THR A 108 50.18 20.10 28.98
N PHE A 109 49.32 20.22 27.96
CA PHE A 109 49.64 20.96 26.75
C PHE A 109 48.52 21.93 26.36
N GLN A 110 48.97 23.16 26.10
CA GLN A 110 48.19 24.30 25.67
C GLN A 110 47.69 24.13 24.22
N ASP A 111 46.52 24.68 23.98
CA ASP A 111 45.80 24.84 22.72
C ASP A 111 46.68 25.29 21.54
N PRO A 112 46.79 24.51 20.45
CA PRO A 112 47.40 24.98 19.23
C PRO A 112 46.48 24.73 18.02
N PHE A 113 45.38 25.49 17.87
CA PHE A 113 44.79 25.65 16.53
C PHE A 113 44.39 27.09 16.18
N PRO A 114 44.74 27.59 14.98
CA PRO A 114 44.49 28.97 14.58
C PRO A 114 43.01 29.17 14.21
N LYS A 115 42.46 30.33 14.57
CA LYS A 115 41.17 30.82 14.10
C LYS A 115 41.19 31.00 12.58
N PHE A 116 40.62 30.05 11.84
CA PHE A 116 40.28 30.25 10.43
C PHE A 116 38.92 30.94 10.30
N SER A 117 38.91 32.00 9.50
CA SER A 117 37.76 32.82 9.14
C SER A 117 36.71 32.02 8.37
N ARG A 118 35.44 32.16 8.76
CA ARG A 118 34.28 31.57 8.09
C ARG A 118 34.18 32.06 6.63
N PRO A 119 33.99 31.19 5.63
CA PRO A 119 33.42 31.62 4.36
C PRO A 119 31.96 32.00 4.61
N GLN A 120 31.59 33.24 4.26
CA GLN A 120 30.18 33.62 4.14
C GLN A 120 29.59 32.89 2.94
N ILE A 121 28.96 31.76 3.18
CA ILE A 121 27.97 31.19 2.27
C ILE A 121 26.64 31.86 2.64
N VAL A 122 26.16 32.73 1.78
CA VAL A 122 24.82 33.31 1.86
C VAL A 122 23.84 32.17 1.57
N PHE A 123 23.19 31.65 2.61
CA PHE A 123 22.01 30.82 2.46
C PHE A 123 20.86 31.74 2.06
N ASP A 124 20.34 31.54 0.85
CA ASP A 124 19.01 32.03 0.52
C ASP A 124 18.02 31.24 1.39
N LYS A 125 17.44 31.89 2.40
CA LYS A 125 16.43 31.33 3.30
C LYS A 125 15.06 31.27 2.59
N GLY A 126 15.05 30.75 1.38
CA GLY A 126 13.85 30.48 0.61
C GLY A 126 13.36 29.06 0.86
N ASP A 127 12.19 28.96 1.49
CA ASP A 127 11.18 27.90 1.26
C ASP A 127 11.05 26.64 2.14
N GLN A 128 11.75 26.46 3.27
CA GLN A 128 11.42 25.33 4.18
C GLN A 128 10.97 25.70 5.61
N ASP A 129 11.06 26.97 6.01
CA ASP A 129 10.54 27.47 7.29
C ASP A 129 9.16 28.16 7.16
N LYS A 130 8.44 27.97 6.04
CA LYS A 130 7.01 28.28 6.02
C LYS A 130 6.33 27.27 6.93
N LYS A 131 5.99 27.71 8.15
CA LYS A 131 4.84 27.22 8.92
C LYS A 131 3.85 26.60 7.94
N LYS A 132 3.68 25.27 7.95
CA LYS A 132 2.58 24.60 7.23
C LYS A 132 1.32 25.33 7.68
N SER A 133 0.86 26.27 6.87
CA SER A 133 -0.35 27.01 7.13
C SER A 133 -1.48 26.01 6.88
N GLN A 134 -1.78 25.21 7.89
CA GLN A 134 -3.10 24.62 8.03
C GLN A 134 -4.06 25.81 7.88
N GLY A 135 -4.84 25.78 6.81
CA GLY A 135 -5.71 26.89 6.46
C GLY A 135 -6.50 27.29 7.70
N LYS A 136 -6.51 28.58 8.04
CA LYS A 136 -7.46 29.09 9.03
C LYS A 136 -8.84 28.54 8.65
N PRO A 137 -9.64 27.99 9.59
CA PRO A 137 -10.96 27.49 9.28
C PRO A 137 -11.68 28.56 8.46
N GLY A 138 -11.96 28.21 7.19
CA GLY A 138 -12.61 29.13 6.26
C GLY A 138 -13.99 29.49 6.81
N PRO A 139 -14.66 30.53 6.27
CA PRO A 139 -16.03 30.84 6.70
C PRO A 139 -16.87 29.57 6.67
N ALA A 140 -17.50 29.28 7.81
CA ALA A 140 -18.22 28.04 8.12
C ALA A 140 -19.06 27.62 6.93
N PHE A 141 -19.17 26.30 6.67
CA PHE A 141 -20.22 25.77 5.80
C PHE A 141 -21.52 25.86 6.60
N PRO A 142 -22.27 26.98 6.59
CA PRO A 142 -23.19 27.33 7.69
C PRO A 142 -24.40 26.42 7.77
N LYS A 143 -24.57 25.54 6.78
CA LYS A 143 -25.68 24.60 6.62
C LYS A 143 -25.32 23.17 6.98
N VAL A 144 -24.04 22.85 7.24
CA VAL A 144 -23.61 21.51 7.62
C VAL A 144 -23.38 21.50 9.13
N VAL A 145 -24.37 20.97 9.85
CA VAL A 145 -24.40 20.98 11.33
C VAL A 145 -24.47 19.57 11.89
N GLU A 146 -23.93 19.41 13.09
CA GLU A 146 -24.07 18.24 13.95
C GLU A 146 -25.49 18.13 14.52
N ALA A 147 -25.78 17.03 15.23
CA ALA A 147 -27.08 16.79 15.85
C ALA A 147 -27.50 17.88 16.86
N ASN A 148 -26.54 18.50 17.56
CA ASN A 148 -26.79 19.59 18.51
C ASN A 148 -26.91 20.98 17.84
N GLY A 149 -26.85 21.04 16.51
CA GLY A 149 -26.92 22.29 15.73
C GLY A 149 -25.59 23.05 15.61
N SER A 150 -24.50 22.58 16.23
CA SER A 150 -23.18 23.17 16.02
C SER A 150 -22.68 22.91 14.60
N PRO A 151 -21.86 23.78 14.00
CA PRO A 151 -21.27 23.51 12.69
C PRO A 151 -20.35 22.28 12.73
N VAL A 152 -20.42 21.43 11.70
CA VAL A 152 -19.43 20.36 11.49
C VAL A 152 -18.06 21.00 11.19
N PRO A 153 -16.98 20.65 11.91
CA PRO A 153 -15.65 21.15 11.61
C PRO A 153 -15.23 20.80 10.18
N ALA A 154 -14.73 21.77 9.43
CA ALA A 154 -14.38 21.57 8.03
C ALA A 154 -13.31 22.53 7.51
N PHE A 155 -12.52 22.04 6.55
CA PHE A 155 -11.42 22.77 5.93
C PHE A 155 -11.57 22.78 4.42
N LYS A 156 -11.49 23.98 3.83
CA LYS A 156 -11.54 24.15 2.36
C LYS A 156 -10.17 23.91 1.76
N LYS A 157 -10.10 23.14 0.67
CA LYS A 157 -8.86 22.91 -0.08
C LYS A 157 -7.68 22.47 0.80
N ALA A 158 -7.97 21.71 1.86
CA ALA A 158 -6.94 21.08 2.67
C ALA A 158 -6.17 20.07 1.81
N GLU A 159 -4.87 19.99 1.98
CA GLU A 159 -4.05 19.01 1.27
C GLU A 159 -4.36 17.60 1.76
N PHE A 160 -4.57 16.71 0.81
CA PHE A 160 -4.65 15.28 1.04
C PHE A 160 -3.38 14.64 0.50
N ILE A 161 -2.68 13.94 1.39
CA ILE A 161 -1.58 13.04 1.04
C ILE A 161 -1.91 11.72 1.74
N ASN A 162 -1.87 10.63 1.00
CA ASN A 162 -2.01 9.30 1.59
C ASN A 162 -0.73 8.88 2.34
N TRP A 163 -0.82 7.84 3.16
CA TRP A 163 0.29 7.39 3.99
C TRP A 163 1.53 7.03 3.18
N GLY A 164 1.35 6.33 2.05
CA GLY A 164 2.45 5.96 1.16
C GLY A 164 3.09 7.15 0.42
N GLY A 165 2.49 8.34 0.45
CA GLY A 165 2.99 9.53 -0.28
C GLY A 165 2.86 9.45 -1.80
N THR A 166 2.11 8.47 -2.32
CA THR A 166 1.94 8.20 -3.75
C THR A 166 0.76 8.95 -4.38
N VAL A 167 -0.13 9.51 -3.55
CA VAL A 167 -1.32 10.25 -3.98
C VAL A 167 -1.37 11.57 -3.24
N GLU A 168 -1.38 12.65 -4.01
CA GLU A 168 -1.61 14.01 -3.53
C GLU A 168 -2.79 14.65 -4.28
N ASN A 169 -3.69 15.30 -3.56
CA ASN A 169 -4.77 16.09 -4.15
C ASN A 169 -5.32 17.15 -3.19
N LYS A 170 -6.22 18.00 -3.71
CA LYS A 170 -6.89 19.08 -2.97
C LYS A 170 -8.41 18.90 -3.05
N PRO A 171 -9.04 18.18 -2.10
CA PRO A 171 -10.49 18.14 -1.98
C PRO A 171 -11.07 19.54 -1.83
N PHE A 172 -12.25 19.80 -2.37
CA PHE A 172 -12.93 21.08 -2.20
C PHE A 172 -13.18 21.39 -0.72
N ALA A 173 -13.62 20.38 0.03
CA ALA A 173 -13.87 20.45 1.46
C ALA A 173 -13.52 19.12 2.13
N THR A 174 -12.94 19.18 3.32
CA THR A 174 -12.80 18.02 4.23
C THR A 174 -13.63 18.28 5.48
N PHE A 175 -14.58 17.41 5.78
CA PHE A 175 -15.45 17.47 6.97
C PHE A 175 -15.01 16.44 8.02
N TYR A 176 -15.15 16.82 9.29
CA TYR A 176 -14.82 15.99 10.46
C TYR A 176 -16.04 15.84 11.38
N PRO A 177 -17.13 15.18 10.92
CA PRO A 177 -18.34 15.03 11.71
C PRO A 177 -18.13 14.06 12.89
N THR A 178 -18.78 14.35 14.01
CA THR A 178 -18.83 13.45 15.19
C THR A 178 -20.21 12.84 15.43
N THR A 179 -21.24 13.27 14.68
CA THR A 179 -22.59 12.72 14.78
C THR A 179 -23.09 12.19 13.43
N ARG A 180 -24.02 11.23 13.48
CA ARG A 180 -24.71 10.70 12.30
C ARG A 180 -25.38 11.81 11.49
N VAL A 181 -26.02 12.77 12.16
CA VAL A 181 -26.64 13.95 11.53
C VAL A 181 -25.61 14.78 10.78
N GLY A 182 -24.41 14.96 11.35
CA GLY A 182 -23.30 15.65 10.70
C GLY A 182 -22.90 15.00 9.37
N VAL A 183 -22.74 13.67 9.34
CA VAL A 183 -22.43 12.91 8.10
C VAL A 183 -23.55 13.04 7.08
N GLN A 184 -24.81 12.87 7.49
CA GLN A 184 -25.98 13.02 6.61
C GLN A 184 -26.02 14.41 5.97
N ASN A 185 -25.81 15.47 6.77
CA ASN A 185 -25.80 16.85 6.29
C ASN A 185 -24.63 17.12 5.35
N ALA A 186 -23.45 16.56 5.62
CA ALA A 186 -22.28 16.68 4.73
C ALA A 186 -22.54 16.03 3.36
N VAL A 187 -23.13 14.83 3.34
CA VAL A 187 -23.50 14.13 2.09
C VAL A 187 -24.57 14.91 1.33
N ARG A 188 -25.67 15.33 1.98
CA ARG A 188 -26.73 16.14 1.34
C ARG A 188 -26.18 17.43 0.75
N TRP A 189 -25.29 18.11 1.48
CA TRP A 189 -24.64 19.31 1.02
C TRP A 189 -23.77 19.04 -0.22
N ALA A 190 -22.95 17.99 -0.21
CA ALA A 190 -22.11 17.61 -1.35
C ALA A 190 -22.96 17.30 -2.59
N VAL A 191 -24.06 16.56 -2.42
CA VAL A 191 -25.03 16.27 -3.49
C VAL A 191 -25.64 17.56 -4.05
N GLY A 192 -26.04 18.49 -3.19
CA GLY A 192 -26.55 19.81 -3.61
C GLY A 192 -25.52 20.67 -4.34
N GLN A 193 -24.22 20.45 -4.08
CA GLN A 193 -23.11 21.08 -4.80
C GLN A 193 -22.65 20.29 -6.03
N ARG A 194 -23.30 19.17 -6.35
CA ARG A 194 -22.89 18.24 -7.43
C ARG A 194 -21.44 17.77 -7.29
N ARG A 195 -21.01 17.50 -6.05
CA ARG A 195 -19.68 16.99 -5.74
C ARG A 195 -19.74 15.56 -5.25
N ARG A 196 -18.70 14.80 -5.58
CA ARG A 196 -18.49 13.44 -5.10
C ARG A 196 -17.98 13.45 -3.66
N VAL A 197 -18.29 12.40 -2.91
CA VAL A 197 -17.96 12.20 -1.51
C VAL A 197 -17.10 10.96 -1.39
N ARG A 198 -15.94 11.08 -0.74
CA ARG A 198 -15.11 9.96 -0.32
C ARG A 198 -14.87 10.04 1.18
N CYS A 199 -14.55 8.91 1.80
CA CYS A 199 -14.23 8.82 3.22
C CYS A 199 -12.78 8.37 3.39
N SER A 200 -12.01 9.06 4.22
CA SER A 200 -10.65 8.63 4.55
C SER A 200 -10.28 9.07 5.96
N MET A 201 -9.75 8.13 6.74
CA MET A 201 -9.36 8.32 8.14
C MET A 201 -7.84 8.57 8.22
N TYR A 202 -7.05 7.56 8.58
CA TYR A 202 -5.58 7.62 8.58
C TYR A 202 -4.93 7.67 7.19
N LYS A 203 -5.74 7.63 6.13
CA LYS A 203 -5.27 7.67 4.73
C LYS A 203 -4.24 6.58 4.41
N HIS A 204 -4.33 5.43 5.09
CA HIS A 204 -3.36 4.34 5.05
C HIS A 204 -3.48 3.47 3.79
N THR A 205 -3.42 4.12 2.63
CA THR A 205 -3.52 3.48 1.31
C THR A 205 -2.38 3.96 0.42
N TRP A 206 -2.18 3.27 -0.70
CA TRP A 206 -1.26 3.71 -1.75
C TRP A 206 -1.98 4.13 -3.04
N GLU A 207 -3.27 3.80 -3.13
CA GLU A 207 -4.09 4.07 -4.31
C GLU A 207 -4.99 5.30 -4.14
N SER A 208 -5.42 5.85 -5.28
CA SER A 208 -6.19 7.10 -5.35
C SER A 208 -7.68 6.94 -5.01
N GLY A 209 -8.14 5.72 -4.70
CA GLY A 209 -9.55 5.36 -4.49
C GLY A 209 -10.30 6.14 -3.39
N TYR A 210 -9.62 6.83 -2.47
CA TYR A 210 -10.23 7.42 -1.26
C TYR A 210 -10.23 8.94 -1.20
N SER A 211 -9.72 9.62 -2.23
CA SER A 211 -9.82 11.07 -2.37
C SER A 211 -9.74 11.49 -3.83
N GLN A 212 -10.10 12.73 -4.14
CA GLN A 212 -9.91 13.33 -5.46
C GLN A 212 -9.89 14.85 -5.36
N ASN A 213 -9.30 15.49 -6.38
CA ASN A 213 -9.42 16.94 -6.56
C ASN A 213 -10.89 17.36 -6.63
N GLU A 214 -11.20 18.49 -6.01
CA GLU A 214 -12.52 19.12 -6.05
C GLU A 214 -13.69 18.26 -5.49
N GLY A 215 -13.40 17.09 -4.93
CA GLY A 215 -14.37 16.26 -4.20
C GLY A 215 -14.61 16.76 -2.77
N VAL A 216 -15.49 16.06 -2.06
CA VAL A 216 -15.70 16.21 -0.63
C VAL A 216 -15.08 15.01 0.08
N LEU A 217 -14.25 15.27 1.08
CA LEU A 217 -13.68 14.26 1.95
C LEU A 217 -14.39 14.29 3.30
N ILE A 218 -14.72 13.12 3.84
CA ILE A 218 -15.23 12.96 5.21
C ILE A 218 -14.22 12.12 6.00
N SER A 219 -13.88 12.56 7.21
CA SER A 219 -13.10 11.80 8.17
C SER A 219 -13.89 11.66 9.47
N LEU A 220 -14.08 10.43 9.93
CA LEU A 220 -14.74 10.14 11.21
C LEU A 220 -13.77 10.14 12.40
N LEU A 221 -12.48 10.38 12.13
CA LEU A 221 -11.46 10.66 13.13
C LEU A 221 -11.26 12.17 13.29
N PRO A 222 -10.87 12.66 14.48
CA PRO A 222 -10.51 14.05 14.68
C PRO A 222 -9.41 14.50 13.70
N GLU A 223 -9.45 15.78 13.28
CA GLU A 223 -8.50 16.35 12.31
C GLU A 223 -7.04 16.10 12.70
N LYS A 224 -6.68 16.32 13.97
CA LYS A 224 -5.31 16.12 14.44
C LYS A 224 -4.86 14.66 14.31
N VAL A 225 -5.75 13.71 14.58
CA VAL A 225 -5.45 12.27 14.49
C VAL A 225 -5.28 11.86 13.02
N ALA A 226 -6.15 12.33 12.14
CA ALA A 226 -6.14 11.96 10.71
C ALA A 226 -4.98 12.58 9.90
N ASN A 227 -4.29 13.60 10.43
CA ASN A 227 -3.31 14.38 9.68
C ASN A 227 -1.92 14.51 10.32
N THR A 228 -1.74 14.06 11.57
CA THR A 228 -0.46 14.24 12.28
C THR A 228 0.30 12.93 12.36
N LEU A 229 1.55 12.97 11.87
CA LEU A 229 2.57 11.95 12.13
C LEU A 229 3.61 12.54 13.10
N PRO A 230 4.09 11.79 14.11
CA PRO A 230 3.61 10.46 14.49
C PRO A 230 2.17 10.53 15.02
N SER A 231 1.39 9.46 14.79
CA SER A 231 0.03 9.43 15.30
C SER A 231 0.04 9.28 16.82
N VAL A 232 -0.81 10.04 17.51
CA VAL A 232 -1.05 9.87 18.94
C VAL A 232 -2.28 8.98 19.10
N PHE A 233 -2.12 7.86 19.79
CA PHE A 233 -3.24 6.98 20.13
C PHE A 233 -4.16 7.67 21.13
N LEU A 234 -5.43 7.78 20.77
CA LEU A 234 -6.47 8.33 21.64
C LEU A 234 -7.43 7.23 22.08
N PRO A 235 -7.91 7.25 23.33
CA PRO A 235 -8.97 6.36 23.78
C PRO A 235 -10.26 6.59 22.97
N LEU A 236 -11.24 5.70 23.12
CA LEU A 236 -12.57 5.89 22.55
C LEU A 236 -13.18 7.20 23.08
N ASP A 237 -13.64 8.06 22.16
CA ASP A 237 -14.34 9.30 22.48
C ASP A 237 -15.84 9.04 22.55
N GLU A 238 -16.40 9.00 23.76
CA GLU A 238 -17.85 8.81 23.98
C GLU A 238 -18.72 9.91 23.34
N SER A 239 -18.14 11.09 23.04
CA SER A 239 -18.85 12.17 22.37
C SER A 239 -18.89 12.01 20.84
N ASN A 240 -18.14 11.06 20.28
CA ASN A 240 -18.12 10.71 18.87
C ASN A 240 -19.01 9.47 18.63
N GLU A 241 -20.14 9.64 17.95
CA GLU A 241 -21.10 8.57 17.65
C GLU A 241 -20.53 7.45 16.77
N PHE A 242 -19.30 7.60 16.26
CA PHE A 242 -18.59 6.60 15.46
C PHE A 242 -17.50 5.86 16.23
N GLN A 243 -17.33 6.10 17.54
CA GLN A 243 -16.34 5.45 18.39
C GLN A 243 -16.99 4.68 19.55
N PHE A 244 -17.53 3.50 19.24
CA PHE A 244 -18.16 2.63 20.23
C PHE A 244 -17.95 1.15 19.87
N ILE A 245 -18.00 0.28 20.88
CA ILE A 245 -17.97 -1.19 20.75
C ILE A 245 -19.06 -1.75 21.66
N GLN A 246 -20.07 -2.42 21.11
CA GLN A 246 -21.25 -2.88 21.86
C GLN A 246 -21.70 -4.27 21.39
N PRO A 247 -22.12 -5.17 22.32
CA PRO A 247 -22.69 -6.46 21.93
C PRO A 247 -24.01 -6.26 21.17
N ASP A 248 -24.26 -7.11 20.17
CA ASP A 248 -25.47 -7.12 19.35
C ASP A 248 -26.15 -8.49 19.45
N GLY A 249 -26.76 -8.75 20.62
CA GLY A 249 -27.41 -10.02 20.94
C GLY A 249 -26.59 -10.92 21.86
N GLU A 250 -27.07 -12.17 21.99
CA GLU A 250 -26.47 -13.21 22.84
C GLU A 250 -25.35 -13.96 22.12
N ALA A 251 -24.51 -14.63 22.91
CA ALA A 251 -23.51 -15.55 22.38
C ALA A 251 -24.16 -16.81 21.77
N PHE A 252 -23.52 -17.38 20.76
CA PHE A 252 -24.00 -18.57 20.04
C PHE A 252 -22.84 -19.47 19.59
N GLU A 253 -23.12 -20.74 19.34
CA GLU A 253 -22.14 -21.71 18.84
C GLU A 253 -22.20 -21.79 17.30
N GLU A 254 -21.04 -21.74 16.64
CA GLU A 254 -20.91 -21.94 15.21
C GLU A 254 -19.58 -22.62 14.90
N GLY A 255 -19.63 -23.77 14.21
CA GLY A 255 -18.41 -24.53 13.86
C GLY A 255 -17.62 -25.01 15.08
N GLY A 256 -18.29 -25.28 16.20
CA GLY A 256 -17.64 -25.69 17.45
C GLY A 256 -16.90 -24.57 18.18
N LYS A 257 -17.14 -23.30 17.80
CA LYS A 257 -16.60 -22.12 18.46
C LYS A 257 -17.73 -21.28 19.03
N LEU A 258 -17.53 -20.80 20.26
CA LEU A 258 -18.38 -19.79 20.87
C LEU A 258 -18.12 -18.42 20.22
N LYS A 259 -19.17 -17.80 19.73
CA LYS A 259 -19.14 -16.53 19.01
C LYS A 259 -20.16 -15.53 19.56
N ARG A 260 -19.96 -14.25 19.25
CA ARG A 260 -20.93 -13.19 19.54
C ARG A 260 -20.83 -12.07 18.51
N LEU A 261 -21.95 -11.44 18.21
CA LEU A 261 -21.98 -10.27 17.34
C LEU A 261 -21.67 -9.00 18.15
N PHE A 262 -20.84 -8.13 17.58
CA PHE A 262 -20.55 -6.81 18.13
C PHE A 262 -20.75 -5.74 17.09
N ARG A 263 -21.56 -4.73 17.41
CA ARG A 263 -21.68 -3.50 16.62
C ARG A 263 -20.56 -2.54 17.02
N ILE A 264 -19.78 -2.13 16.04
CA ILE A 264 -18.58 -1.31 16.18
C ILE A 264 -18.72 -0.07 15.29
N GLY A 265 -18.45 1.10 15.86
CA GLY A 265 -18.47 2.36 15.13
C GLY A 265 -17.35 2.45 14.08
N ALA A 266 -17.62 3.09 12.93
CA ALA A 266 -16.66 3.15 11.82
C ALA A 266 -15.39 3.99 12.09
N GLY A 267 -15.41 4.80 13.17
CA GLY A 267 -14.27 5.57 13.65
C GLY A 267 -13.39 4.82 14.65
N VAL A 268 -13.74 3.58 15.03
CA VAL A 268 -12.91 2.74 15.91
C VAL A 268 -11.66 2.28 15.16
N THR A 269 -10.49 2.57 15.75
CA THR A 269 -9.20 2.11 15.24
C THR A 269 -8.91 0.68 15.69
N ASN A 270 -8.00 0.01 14.98
CA ASN A 270 -7.51 -1.29 15.43
C ASN A 270 -6.84 -1.20 16.80
N GLU A 271 -6.13 -0.11 17.12
CA GLU A 271 -5.60 0.10 18.47
C GLU A 271 -6.70 0.23 19.52
N GLN A 272 -7.73 1.04 19.26
CA GLN A 272 -8.84 1.22 20.21
C GLN A 272 -9.59 -0.10 20.45
N PHE A 273 -9.77 -0.92 19.42
CA PHE A 273 -10.35 -2.24 19.56
C PHE A 273 -9.44 -3.18 20.35
N ARG A 274 -8.14 -3.19 20.06
CA ARG A 274 -7.15 -3.99 20.81
C ARG A 274 -7.15 -3.64 22.29
N GLU A 275 -7.06 -2.34 22.63
CA GLU A 275 -7.07 -1.89 24.03
C GLU A 275 -8.37 -2.29 24.72
N TRP A 276 -9.53 -2.16 24.05
CA TRP A 276 -10.80 -2.64 24.61
C TRP A 276 -10.75 -4.14 24.95
N VAL A 277 -10.17 -4.99 24.09
CA VAL A 277 -10.02 -6.42 24.38
C VAL A 277 -9.06 -6.65 25.56
N VAL A 278 -7.89 -6.01 25.51
CA VAL A 278 -6.80 -6.22 26.48
C VAL A 278 -7.14 -5.68 27.86
N ASP A 279 -7.79 -4.52 27.95
CA ASP A 279 -8.21 -3.93 29.22
C ASP A 279 -9.27 -4.78 29.92
N ASN A 280 -10.27 -5.27 29.17
CA ASN A 280 -11.26 -6.19 29.73
C ASN A 280 -10.60 -7.50 30.24
N TRP A 281 -9.63 -8.03 29.49
CA TRP A 281 -8.88 -9.21 29.91
C TRP A 281 -8.04 -8.94 31.17
N ARG A 282 -7.25 -7.85 31.19
CA ARG A 282 -6.42 -7.45 32.34
C ARG A 282 -7.28 -7.24 33.58
N GLN A 283 -8.39 -6.53 33.46
CA GLN A 283 -9.31 -6.27 34.57
C GLN A 283 -9.83 -7.57 35.20
N LYS A 284 -10.32 -8.52 34.39
CA LYS A 284 -10.80 -9.82 34.92
C LYS A 284 -9.67 -10.65 35.52
N ARG A 285 -8.52 -10.70 34.85
CA ARG A 285 -7.34 -11.43 35.33
C ARG A 285 -6.87 -10.90 36.68
N ASP A 286 -6.71 -9.59 36.81
CA ASP A 286 -6.18 -8.93 38.01
C ASP A 286 -7.19 -8.99 39.18
N ALA A 287 -8.50 -9.04 38.87
CA ALA A 287 -9.55 -9.31 39.84
C ALA A 287 -9.68 -10.79 40.25
N GLY A 288 -8.94 -11.71 39.60
CA GLY A 288 -9.06 -13.15 39.81
C GLY A 288 -10.41 -13.73 39.35
N GLU A 289 -11.11 -13.03 38.44
CA GLU A 289 -12.37 -13.45 37.87
C GLU A 289 -12.18 -14.51 36.78
N PRO A 290 -13.20 -15.34 36.47
CA PRO A 290 -13.16 -16.22 35.32
C PRO A 290 -12.90 -15.46 34.02
N LEU A 291 -11.91 -15.92 33.22
CA LEU A 291 -11.58 -15.38 31.90
C LEU A 291 -12.58 -15.83 30.82
N THR A 292 -13.86 -15.66 31.11
CA THR A 292 -15.00 -15.96 30.24
C THR A 292 -15.69 -14.67 29.79
N ASP A 293 -16.49 -14.72 28.72
CA ASP A 293 -17.16 -13.52 28.17
C ASP A 293 -16.16 -12.40 27.85
N LEU A 294 -15.07 -12.79 27.18
CA LEU A 294 -14.07 -11.92 26.56
C LEU A 294 -14.10 -12.24 25.06
N TRP A 295 -14.05 -11.23 24.20
CA TRP A 295 -14.31 -11.37 22.77
C TRP A 295 -13.24 -10.69 21.96
N THR A 296 -12.90 -11.25 20.79
CA THR A 296 -11.89 -10.69 19.90
C THR A 296 -12.14 -11.07 18.45
N LEU A 297 -11.43 -10.40 17.53
CA LEU A 297 -11.40 -10.80 16.12
C LEU A 297 -10.51 -12.04 15.97
N PRO A 298 -10.94 -13.06 15.21
CA PRO A 298 -10.12 -14.26 15.00
C PRO A 298 -8.87 -13.96 14.16
N TRP A 299 -8.92 -12.95 13.29
CA TRP A 299 -7.78 -12.45 12.53
C TRP A 299 -7.97 -10.95 12.26
N ASN A 300 -6.86 -10.24 12.06
CA ASN A 300 -6.83 -8.84 11.70
C ASN A 300 -5.56 -8.53 10.89
N VAL A 301 -5.43 -7.31 10.40
CA VAL A 301 -4.17 -6.76 9.87
C VAL A 301 -3.19 -6.46 11.00
N ILE A 302 -1.90 -6.39 10.70
CA ILE A 302 -0.85 -6.09 11.69
C ILE A 302 -0.98 -4.66 12.23
N LEU A 303 -1.26 -3.70 11.34
CA LEU A 303 -1.30 -2.27 11.64
C LEU A 303 -2.46 -1.90 12.58
N VAL A 304 -2.16 -1.04 13.57
CA VAL A 304 -3.13 -0.56 14.55
C VAL A 304 -3.66 0.85 14.22
N GLU A 305 -2.94 1.58 13.38
CA GLU A 305 -3.22 2.95 12.92
C GLU A 305 -4.10 2.99 11.66
N ASN A 306 -5.11 2.14 11.62
CA ASN A 306 -6.20 2.15 10.65
C ASN A 306 -7.53 1.89 11.36
N THR A 307 -8.64 2.26 10.74
CA THR A 307 -9.97 1.94 11.29
C THR A 307 -10.44 0.58 10.81
N LEU A 308 -11.23 -0.11 11.62
CA LEU A 308 -11.87 -1.37 11.24
C LEU A 308 -12.74 -1.21 9.98
N ALA A 309 -13.39 -0.05 9.81
CA ALA A 309 -14.13 0.24 8.58
C ALA A 309 -13.22 0.43 7.36
N GLY A 310 -12.03 1.01 7.54
CA GLY A 310 -11.04 1.18 6.48
C GLY A 310 -10.44 -0.15 6.02
N THR A 311 -10.20 -1.08 6.94
CA THR A 311 -9.70 -2.44 6.63
C THR A 311 -10.76 -3.26 5.90
N VAL A 312 -12.02 -3.22 6.34
CA VAL A 312 -13.16 -3.84 5.62
C VAL A 312 -13.35 -3.24 4.23
N SER A 313 -13.22 -1.91 4.08
CA SER A 313 -13.44 -1.26 2.78
C SER A 313 -12.50 -1.75 1.67
N ASN A 314 -11.31 -2.25 2.02
CA ASN A 314 -10.32 -2.79 1.08
C ASN A 314 -10.22 -4.32 1.13
N MET A 315 -11.10 -5.01 1.87
CA MET A 315 -11.05 -6.45 2.07
C MET A 315 -9.69 -6.93 2.59
N CYS A 316 -9.09 -6.17 3.51
CA CYS A 316 -7.82 -6.56 4.10
C CYS A 316 -7.93 -7.90 4.84
N HIS A 317 -6.81 -8.59 4.98
CA HIS A 317 -6.73 -9.93 5.58
C HIS A 317 -5.63 -10.03 6.65
N GLY A 318 -5.70 -11.12 7.41
CA GLY A 318 -4.63 -11.56 8.31
C GLY A 318 -3.76 -12.63 7.66
N ALA A 319 -3.33 -13.62 8.44
CA ALA A 319 -2.69 -14.83 7.94
C ALA A 319 -3.24 -16.07 8.67
N GLY A 320 -2.93 -17.25 8.13
CA GLY A 320 -3.47 -18.55 8.50
C GLY A 320 -4.46 -19.06 7.44
N ILE A 321 -4.30 -20.30 6.98
CA ILE A 321 -5.11 -20.89 5.89
C ILE A 321 -6.62 -20.93 6.21
N ALA A 322 -6.98 -20.96 7.49
CA ALA A 322 -8.36 -20.94 7.96
C ALA A 322 -8.96 -19.51 8.07
N SER A 323 -8.13 -18.47 7.87
CA SER A 323 -8.58 -17.08 7.86
C SER A 323 -9.10 -16.66 6.49
N THR A 324 -9.94 -15.63 6.47
CA THR A 324 -10.49 -15.01 5.26
C THR A 324 -10.21 -13.49 5.31
N THR A 325 -10.92 -12.68 4.54
CA THR A 325 -10.83 -11.21 4.71
C THR A 325 -11.56 -10.78 5.99
N LEU A 326 -11.27 -9.58 6.52
CA LEU A 326 -12.07 -9.01 7.62
C LEU A 326 -13.52 -8.74 7.19
N SER A 327 -13.73 -8.46 5.90
CA SER A 327 -15.06 -8.21 5.34
C SER A 327 -15.98 -9.42 5.48
N ASP A 328 -15.41 -10.63 5.47
CA ASP A 328 -16.15 -11.88 5.68
C ASP A 328 -16.77 -12.00 7.08
N LEU A 329 -16.20 -11.31 8.07
CA LEU A 329 -16.70 -11.29 9.45
C LEU A 329 -17.90 -10.34 9.62
N VAL A 330 -18.22 -9.51 8.63
CA VAL A 330 -19.31 -8.53 8.71
C VAL A 330 -20.67 -9.18 8.45
N THR A 331 -21.59 -9.04 9.41
CA THR A 331 -22.96 -9.56 9.33
C THR A 331 -24.03 -8.47 9.18
N LYS A 332 -23.66 -7.21 9.39
CA LYS A 332 -24.51 -6.02 9.19
C LYS A 332 -23.64 -4.78 9.01
N MET A 333 -24.08 -3.87 8.14
CA MET A 333 -23.41 -2.59 7.87
C MET A 333 -24.43 -1.46 7.89
N GLU A 334 -24.09 -0.33 8.51
CA GLU A 334 -24.86 0.90 8.41
C GLU A 334 -24.08 1.94 7.60
N VAL A 335 -24.76 2.54 6.63
CA VAL A 335 -24.18 3.58 5.76
C VAL A 335 -25.06 4.81 5.69
N VAL A 336 -24.45 5.96 5.40
CA VAL A 336 -25.15 7.12 4.84
C VAL A 336 -25.12 7.00 3.32
N ASN A 337 -26.29 6.81 2.72
CA ASN A 337 -26.47 6.58 1.27
C ASN A 337 -26.44 7.90 0.46
N ALA A 338 -26.66 7.82 -0.86
CA ALA A 338 -26.55 8.98 -1.76
C ALA A 338 -27.68 10.02 -1.62
N LYS A 339 -28.73 9.75 -0.83
CA LYS A 339 -29.72 10.74 -0.38
C LYS A 339 -29.28 11.46 0.89
N GLY A 340 -28.24 10.97 1.55
CA GLY A 340 -27.85 11.39 2.88
C GLY A 340 -28.73 10.78 3.97
N ASP A 341 -29.39 9.65 3.70
CA ASP A 341 -30.18 8.92 4.69
C ASP A 341 -29.41 7.70 5.20
N ILE A 342 -29.69 7.29 6.44
CA ILE A 342 -29.09 6.08 7.01
C ILE A 342 -29.79 4.86 6.41
N GLN A 343 -28.98 3.92 5.93
CA GLN A 343 -29.42 2.63 5.41
C GLN A 343 -28.71 1.52 6.19
N THR A 344 -29.47 0.49 6.57
CA THR A 344 -28.93 -0.76 7.11
C THR A 344 -28.87 -1.79 5.99
N ILE A 345 -27.76 -2.52 5.90
CA ILE A 345 -27.53 -3.63 4.97
C ILE A 345 -27.18 -4.85 5.82
N ASN A 346 -28.05 -5.86 5.82
CA ASN A 346 -27.90 -7.09 6.60
C ASN A 346 -28.32 -8.35 5.81
N ASP A 347 -28.69 -8.18 4.55
CA ASP A 347 -28.90 -9.28 3.62
C ASP A 347 -27.52 -9.87 3.22
N PRO A 348 -27.28 -11.18 3.40
CA PRO A 348 -25.97 -11.78 3.15
C PRO A 348 -25.47 -11.60 1.73
N GLU A 349 -26.37 -11.67 0.74
CA GLU A 349 -26.04 -11.51 -0.68
C GLU A 349 -25.65 -10.06 -0.98
N GLN A 350 -26.41 -9.08 -0.50
CA GLN A 350 -26.03 -7.67 -0.62
C GLN A 350 -24.73 -7.34 0.14
N LEU A 351 -24.47 -8.00 1.28
CA LEU A 351 -23.23 -7.84 2.02
C LEU A 351 -22.02 -8.39 1.27
N SER A 352 -22.17 -9.39 0.40
CA SER A 352 -21.05 -9.93 -0.40
C SER A 352 -20.42 -8.84 -1.30
N ALA A 353 -21.23 -7.89 -1.76
CA ALA A 353 -20.77 -6.70 -2.47
C ALA A 353 -20.52 -5.50 -1.55
N ALA A 354 -21.40 -5.23 -0.56
CA ALA A 354 -21.31 -4.02 0.25
C ALA A 354 -20.12 -4.01 1.23
N ALA A 355 -19.84 -5.13 1.90
CA ALA A 355 -18.69 -5.28 2.79
C ALA A 355 -17.43 -5.53 1.95
N GLY A 356 -16.65 -4.48 1.71
CA GLY A 356 -15.59 -4.49 0.70
C GLY A 356 -15.87 -3.60 -0.53
N ALA A 357 -16.93 -2.80 -0.50
CA ALA A 357 -17.31 -1.95 -1.64
C ALA A 357 -16.42 -0.73 -1.87
N PHE A 358 -15.23 -0.62 -1.28
CA PHE A 358 -14.38 0.58 -1.38
C PHE A 358 -15.12 1.88 -0.96
N GLY A 359 -16.12 1.81 -0.09
CA GLY A 359 -17.00 2.95 0.24
C GLY A 359 -17.96 3.40 -0.88
N LEU A 360 -18.18 2.60 -1.91
CA LEU A 360 -19.13 2.86 -3.00
C LEU A 360 -20.58 2.63 -2.56
N ALA A 361 -20.83 1.82 -1.53
CA ALA A 361 -22.16 1.64 -0.92
C ALA A 361 -22.61 2.87 -0.08
N GLY A 362 -21.69 3.75 0.29
CA GLY A 362 -21.95 4.96 1.06
C GLY A 362 -20.89 5.20 2.12
N VAL A 363 -21.10 6.23 2.96
CA VAL A 363 -20.22 6.48 4.10
C VAL A 363 -20.58 5.50 5.21
N ILE A 364 -19.70 4.53 5.49
CA ILE A 364 -19.87 3.56 6.58
C ILE A 364 -19.84 4.29 7.91
N ILE A 365 -20.84 4.07 8.75
CA ILE A 365 -20.94 4.67 10.10
C ILE A 365 -20.87 3.61 11.21
N SER A 366 -21.27 2.36 10.95
CA SER A 366 -21.00 1.23 11.82
C SER A 366 -20.98 -0.10 11.07
N LEU A 367 -20.30 -1.08 11.65
CA LEU A 367 -20.22 -2.46 11.19
C LEU A 367 -20.58 -3.40 12.35
N THR A 368 -21.22 -4.52 12.07
CA THR A 368 -21.43 -5.59 13.03
C THR A 368 -20.54 -6.76 12.65
N PHE A 369 -19.61 -7.10 13.53
CA PHE A 369 -18.65 -8.17 13.36
C PHE A 369 -19.07 -9.42 14.13
N LYS A 370 -18.81 -10.57 13.54
CA LYS A 370 -18.81 -11.85 14.24
C LYS A 370 -17.45 -12.04 14.94
N LEU A 371 -17.45 -12.00 16.27
CA LEU A 371 -16.25 -12.18 17.10
C LEU A 371 -16.20 -13.59 17.68
N ASP A 372 -14.98 -14.08 17.91
CA ASP A 372 -14.71 -15.32 18.65
C ASP A 372 -14.50 -15.00 20.14
N ALA A 373 -14.78 -15.96 21.02
CA ALA A 373 -14.30 -15.87 22.39
C ALA A 373 -12.77 -15.71 22.40
N LEU A 374 -12.25 -14.86 23.30
CA LEU A 374 -10.82 -14.56 23.38
C LEU A 374 -10.00 -15.83 23.63
N THR A 375 -9.09 -16.11 22.71
CA THR A 375 -8.06 -17.15 22.84
C THR A 375 -6.68 -16.53 23.06
N TYR A 376 -5.69 -17.37 23.32
CA TYR A 376 -4.32 -16.96 23.61
C TYR A 376 -3.36 -17.64 22.65
N ALA A 377 -2.51 -16.83 22.02
CA ALA A 377 -1.48 -17.31 21.11
C ALA A 377 -0.30 -17.85 21.93
N ASP A 378 0.12 -19.08 21.66
CA ASP A 378 1.44 -19.58 22.01
C ASP A 378 2.41 -19.14 20.92
N TRP A 379 2.94 -17.92 21.08
CA TRP A 379 3.65 -17.22 20.03
C TRP A 379 5.14 -17.52 20.07
N THR A 380 5.66 -18.10 18.99
CA THR A 380 7.05 -18.55 18.89
C THR A 380 7.74 -17.96 17.65
N PRO A 381 8.09 -16.67 17.64
CA PRO A 381 8.76 -16.06 16.51
C PRO A 381 10.23 -16.51 16.43
N GLN A 382 10.76 -16.75 15.23
CA GLN A 382 12.08 -17.37 15.03
C GLN A 382 12.85 -16.73 13.87
N LYS A 383 14.18 -16.77 13.91
CA LYS A 383 15.04 -16.53 12.75
C LYS A 383 15.53 -17.88 12.24
N LYS A 384 15.30 -18.16 10.96
CA LYS A 384 15.70 -19.41 10.30
C LYS A 384 16.57 -19.06 9.10
N ASP A 385 17.48 -19.96 8.74
CA ASP A 385 18.27 -19.82 7.51
C ASP A 385 17.33 -19.69 6.30
N LEU A 386 17.60 -18.70 5.43
CA LEU A 386 16.79 -18.43 4.24
C LEU A 386 16.63 -19.69 3.38
N ALA A 387 17.71 -20.43 3.16
CA ALA A 387 17.73 -21.61 2.30
C ALA A 387 16.88 -22.78 2.85
N TYR A 388 16.56 -22.75 4.15
CA TYR A 388 15.78 -23.77 4.85
C TYR A 388 14.48 -23.23 5.47
N THR A 389 14.00 -22.07 5.01
CA THR A 389 12.69 -21.52 5.41
C THR A 389 11.66 -21.75 4.33
N ILE A 390 11.88 -21.12 3.17
CA ILE A 390 11.19 -21.41 1.91
C ILE A 390 12.33 -21.70 0.92
N PRO A 391 12.67 -22.96 0.64
CA PRO A 391 13.83 -23.30 -0.17
C PRO A 391 13.62 -22.93 -1.65
N PRO A 392 14.70 -22.77 -2.43
CA PRO A 392 14.61 -22.47 -3.85
C PRO A 392 13.85 -23.55 -4.62
N PRO A 393 13.11 -23.19 -5.66
CA PRO A 393 12.46 -24.17 -6.54
C PRO A 393 13.42 -25.22 -7.08
N GLY A 394 12.93 -26.46 -7.20
CA GLY A 394 13.75 -27.62 -7.55
C GLY A 394 14.75 -28.04 -6.47
N PHE A 395 14.83 -27.33 -5.34
CA PHE A 395 15.82 -27.51 -4.28
C PHE A 395 17.26 -27.34 -4.80
N ASP A 396 17.46 -26.43 -5.76
CA ASP A 396 18.78 -26.15 -6.35
C ASP A 396 19.63 -25.29 -5.41
N PRO A 397 20.73 -25.83 -4.83
CA PRO A 397 21.57 -25.07 -3.92
C PRO A 397 22.38 -23.97 -4.62
N GLU A 398 22.58 -24.04 -5.94
CA GLU A 398 23.33 -23.01 -6.67
C GLU A 398 22.51 -21.74 -6.90
N ARG A 399 21.17 -21.85 -6.86
CA ARG A 399 20.28 -20.69 -6.88
C ARG A 399 20.42 -19.81 -5.63
N VAL A 400 20.96 -20.34 -4.52
CA VAL A 400 21.25 -19.54 -3.32
C VAL A 400 22.56 -18.77 -3.52
N PRO A 401 22.53 -17.42 -3.63
CA PRO A 401 23.73 -16.62 -3.80
C PRO A 401 24.75 -16.87 -2.69
N GLU A 402 26.04 -16.90 -3.01
CA GLU A 402 27.10 -17.16 -2.03
C GLU A 402 27.03 -16.22 -0.81
N SER A 403 26.72 -14.94 -1.04
CA SER A 403 26.54 -13.94 0.03
C SER A 403 25.39 -14.25 1.00
N LEU A 404 24.43 -15.11 0.61
CA LEU A 404 23.30 -15.52 1.44
C LEU A 404 23.53 -16.87 2.15
N ARG A 405 24.59 -17.60 1.82
CA ARG A 405 24.92 -18.89 2.41
C ARG A 405 25.45 -18.72 3.84
N LYS A 406 24.86 -19.42 4.82
CA LYS A 406 25.28 -19.37 6.23
C LYS A 406 26.42 -20.34 6.55
N GLU A 407 26.29 -21.60 6.13
CA GLU A 407 27.18 -22.71 6.49
C GLU A 407 27.79 -23.41 5.25
N GLY A 408 27.91 -22.68 4.12
CA GLY A 408 28.39 -23.21 2.84
C GLY A 408 27.25 -23.56 1.87
N VAL A 409 27.53 -24.42 0.89
CA VAL A 409 26.51 -24.87 -0.09
C VAL A 409 25.37 -25.58 0.66
N PRO A 410 24.11 -25.17 0.49
CA PRO A 410 23.00 -25.78 1.21
C PRO A 410 22.80 -27.27 0.88
N ASP A 411 22.37 -28.05 1.88
CA ASP A 411 22.07 -29.47 1.70
C ASP A 411 20.68 -29.68 1.10
N VAL A 412 20.61 -30.41 -0.01
CA VAL A 412 19.37 -30.65 -0.77
C VAL A 412 18.34 -31.45 0.05
N GLN A 413 18.79 -32.41 0.86
CA GLN A 413 17.85 -33.19 1.67
C GLN A 413 17.24 -32.33 2.78
N ARG A 414 18.04 -31.50 3.44
CA ARG A 414 17.59 -30.52 4.42
C ARG A 414 16.64 -29.49 3.82
N MET A 415 16.87 -29.06 2.57
CA MET A 415 15.91 -28.21 1.83
C MET A 415 14.56 -28.92 1.64
N ARG A 416 14.55 -30.18 1.20
CA ARG A 416 13.30 -30.95 1.06
C ARG A 416 12.58 -31.11 2.39
N ASP A 417 13.32 -31.37 3.46
CA ASP A 417 12.75 -31.53 4.81
C ASP A 417 12.16 -30.21 5.31
N ALA A 418 12.87 -29.10 5.08
CA ALA A 418 12.40 -27.75 5.37
C ALA A 418 11.12 -27.40 4.59
N PHE A 419 11.03 -27.78 3.32
CA PHE A 419 9.82 -27.54 2.54
C PHE A 419 8.63 -28.35 3.05
N ARG A 420 8.83 -29.61 3.47
CA ARG A 420 7.76 -30.39 4.10
C ARG A 420 7.31 -29.78 5.44
N ASP A 421 8.25 -29.26 6.23
CA ASP A 421 7.94 -28.50 7.45
C ASP A 421 7.15 -27.21 7.14
N PHE A 422 7.56 -26.46 6.12
CA PHE A 422 6.85 -25.28 5.62
C PHE A 422 5.41 -25.62 5.25
N VAL A 423 5.20 -26.62 4.37
CA VAL A 423 3.86 -27.07 3.93
C VAL A 423 3.01 -27.47 5.13
N TRP A 424 3.53 -28.32 6.00
CA TRP A 424 2.79 -28.74 7.19
C TRP A 424 2.40 -27.56 8.07
N ARG A 425 3.29 -26.58 8.28
CA ARG A 425 2.99 -25.40 9.09
C ARG A 425 1.95 -24.50 8.47
N VAL A 426 2.04 -24.18 7.17
CA VAL A 426 1.04 -23.29 6.54
C VAL A 426 -0.35 -23.93 6.51
N GLU A 427 -0.43 -25.26 6.49
CA GLU A 427 -1.70 -26.01 6.53
C GLU A 427 -2.25 -26.21 7.95
N ASN A 428 -1.42 -26.17 9.00
CA ASN A 428 -1.83 -26.59 10.34
C ASN A 428 -1.65 -25.53 11.44
N ASP A 429 -0.70 -24.60 11.32
CA ASP A 429 -0.53 -23.52 12.29
C ASP A 429 -1.68 -22.51 12.14
N TYR A 430 -2.15 -21.95 13.27
CA TYR A 430 -3.21 -20.93 13.27
C TYR A 430 -2.82 -19.68 12.46
N TYR A 431 -1.55 -19.28 12.54
CA TYR A 431 -0.99 -18.16 11.82
C TYR A 431 0.43 -18.49 11.36
N SER A 432 0.75 -18.12 10.12
CA SER A 432 2.08 -18.26 9.53
C SER A 432 2.39 -17.09 8.60
N GLU A 433 3.52 -16.44 8.87
CA GLU A 433 4.01 -15.30 8.10
C GLU A 433 5.54 -15.29 8.06
N PHE A 434 6.10 -14.87 6.94
CA PHE A 434 7.51 -14.98 6.62
C PHE A 434 8.05 -13.64 6.13
N PHE A 435 9.17 -13.20 6.69
CA PHE A 435 9.81 -11.93 6.35
C PHE A 435 11.26 -12.19 5.98
N TRP A 436 11.63 -11.89 4.74
CA TRP A 436 13.04 -11.79 4.36
C TRP A 436 13.43 -10.33 4.21
N TYR A 437 14.41 -9.92 5.01
CA TYR A 437 15.00 -8.61 4.89
C TYR A 437 16.10 -8.67 3.81
N PRO A 438 16.14 -7.72 2.84
CA PRO A 438 17.06 -7.76 1.72
C PRO A 438 18.51 -8.04 2.13
N TYR A 439 19.17 -8.95 1.41
CA TYR A 439 20.57 -9.32 1.61
C TYR A 439 20.90 -10.02 2.94
N GLN A 440 19.90 -10.40 3.74
CA GLN A 440 20.11 -11.15 4.98
C GLN A 440 20.11 -12.66 4.71
N LYS A 441 20.92 -13.40 5.47
CA LYS A 441 21.05 -14.87 5.38
C LYS A 441 19.90 -15.62 6.07
N GLU A 442 19.04 -14.90 6.76
CA GLU A 442 17.97 -15.46 7.58
C GLU A 442 16.62 -14.85 7.19
N THR A 443 15.58 -15.63 7.41
CA THR A 443 14.18 -15.24 7.31
C THR A 443 13.61 -15.19 8.72
N TRP A 444 12.91 -14.11 9.06
CA TRP A 444 12.12 -14.06 10.27
C TRP A 444 10.77 -14.75 10.04
N VAL A 445 10.46 -15.74 10.86
CA VAL A 445 9.26 -16.55 10.78
C VAL A 445 8.38 -16.23 11.97
N ASN A 446 7.20 -15.71 11.69
CA ASN A 446 6.21 -15.30 12.66
C ASN A 446 5.04 -16.29 12.65
N ARG A 447 4.87 -17.05 13.74
CA ARG A 447 3.90 -18.14 13.80
C ARG A 447 3.40 -18.44 15.21
N TRP A 448 2.18 -18.93 15.31
CA TRP A 448 1.59 -19.39 16.57
C TRP A 448 0.41 -20.34 16.35
N ASN A 449 0.04 -21.02 17.42
CA ASN A 449 -1.23 -21.70 17.57
C ASN A 449 -2.00 -21.11 18.77
N ASN A 450 -3.33 -21.19 18.75
CA ASN A 450 -4.18 -20.68 19.83
C ASN A 450 -4.29 -21.68 21.00
N THR A 451 -3.16 -22.24 21.41
CA THR A 451 -3.02 -23.24 22.47
C THR A 451 -2.49 -22.67 23.78
N GLY A 452 -2.31 -21.34 23.85
CA GLY A 452 -1.79 -20.66 25.05
C GLY A 452 -2.76 -20.71 26.22
N ASP A 453 -2.23 -20.75 27.45
CA ASP A 453 -3.01 -20.61 28.68
C ASP A 453 -3.13 -19.13 29.07
N GLY A 454 -4.37 -18.62 29.10
CA GLY A 454 -4.67 -17.24 29.48
C GLY A 454 -4.24 -16.83 30.88
N LYS A 455 -3.96 -17.79 31.78
CA LYS A 455 -3.46 -17.52 33.14
C LYS A 455 -2.00 -17.09 33.17
N ILE A 456 -1.21 -17.54 32.21
CA ILE A 456 0.20 -17.17 32.07
C ILE A 456 0.43 -16.14 30.96
N ALA A 457 -0.65 -15.72 30.29
CA ALA A 457 -0.56 -14.78 29.20
C ALA A 457 -0.11 -13.39 29.68
N GLU A 458 0.76 -12.77 28.90
CA GLU A 458 1.27 -11.42 29.09
C GLU A 458 0.84 -10.55 27.91
N SER A 459 0.61 -9.27 28.14
CA SER A 459 0.30 -8.35 27.04
C SER A 459 1.54 -8.06 26.20
N TYR A 460 1.35 -7.93 24.89
CA TYR A 460 2.45 -7.74 23.96
C TYR A 460 2.12 -6.75 22.81
N PRO A 461 3.07 -5.89 22.40
CA PRO A 461 4.27 -5.52 23.14
C PRO A 461 3.89 -4.81 24.44
N GLY A 462 4.62 -5.06 25.53
CA GLY A 462 4.40 -4.33 26.78
C GLY A 462 4.68 -2.82 26.60
N ASP A 463 4.08 -1.98 27.44
CA ASP A 463 4.06 -0.51 27.30
C ASP A 463 5.44 0.11 27.01
N LYS A 464 6.48 -0.38 27.69
CA LYS A 464 7.87 0.07 27.51
C LYS A 464 8.42 -0.23 26.12
N LEU A 465 8.13 -1.42 25.59
CA LEU A 465 8.56 -1.83 24.25
C LEU A 465 7.77 -1.05 23.19
N THR A 466 6.48 -0.80 23.41
CA THR A 466 5.66 0.06 22.55
C THR A 466 6.22 1.48 22.45
N ALA A 467 6.56 2.10 23.59
CA ALA A 467 7.17 3.42 23.62
C ALA A 467 8.51 3.46 22.86
N PHE A 468 9.36 2.44 23.07
CA PHE A 468 10.62 2.31 22.35
C PHE A 468 10.41 2.19 20.83
N GLN A 469 9.53 1.29 20.38
CA GLN A 469 9.22 1.09 18.97
C GLN A 469 8.70 2.38 18.30
N ASN A 470 7.89 3.17 19.01
CA ASN A 470 7.40 4.45 18.50
C ASN A 470 8.52 5.50 18.32
N ILE A 471 9.39 5.67 19.32
CA ILE A 471 10.53 6.60 19.28
C ILE A 471 11.50 6.20 18.17
N GLU A 472 11.72 4.91 18.05
CA GLU A 472 12.64 4.33 17.10
C GLU A 472 12.21 4.61 15.65
N LEU A 473 10.95 4.29 15.32
CA LEU A 473 10.43 4.48 13.96
C LEU A 473 10.29 5.96 13.61
N HIS A 474 10.04 6.82 14.60
CA HIS A 474 10.14 8.27 14.42
C HIS A 474 11.56 8.71 14.03
N THR A 475 12.59 8.13 14.66
CA THR A 475 13.98 8.49 14.35
C THR A 475 14.44 7.91 13.02
N ALA A 476 13.99 6.71 12.66
CA ALA A 476 14.23 6.13 11.34
C ALA A 476 13.73 7.05 10.22
N ARG A 477 12.55 7.65 10.39
CA ARG A 477 11.99 8.62 9.44
C ARG A 477 12.88 9.86 9.23
N PHE A 478 13.44 10.40 10.32
CA PHE A 478 14.35 11.54 10.24
C PHE A 478 15.60 11.23 9.42
N VAL A 479 16.12 10.00 9.54
CA VAL A 479 17.27 9.52 8.76
C VAL A 479 16.89 9.34 7.29
N THR A 480 15.73 8.79 6.96
CA THR A 480 15.34 8.63 5.55
C THR A 480 15.16 9.95 4.81
N ASP A 481 14.78 11.01 5.51
CA ASP A 481 14.52 12.32 4.91
C ASP A 481 15.82 13.12 4.58
N ASN A 482 17.02 12.65 4.96
CA ASN A 482 18.25 13.48 4.96
C ASN A 482 19.53 12.84 4.38
N VAL A 483 19.48 11.84 3.50
CA VAL A 483 20.70 11.05 3.22
C VAL A 483 21.08 10.91 1.75
N GLN A 484 21.93 11.84 1.29
CA GLN A 484 22.74 11.71 0.07
C GLN A 484 23.53 10.37 0.02
N LEU A 485 23.94 9.83 1.17
CA LEU A 485 24.67 8.55 1.23
C LEU A 485 23.82 7.35 0.76
N VAL A 486 22.49 7.36 0.94
CA VAL A 486 21.61 6.27 0.49
C VAL A 486 21.56 6.25 -1.03
N GLN A 487 21.60 7.44 -1.65
CA GLN A 487 21.67 7.56 -3.11
C GLN A 487 23.07 7.17 -3.65
N ASP A 488 24.13 7.51 -2.92
CA ASP A 488 25.50 7.23 -3.35
C ASP A 488 25.87 5.73 -3.19
N TYR A 489 25.29 5.03 -2.21
CA TYR A 489 25.58 3.62 -1.88
C TYR A 489 24.31 2.83 -1.51
N PRO A 490 23.34 2.67 -2.44
CA PRO A 490 22.03 2.14 -2.12
C PRO A 490 22.06 0.69 -1.61
N ARG A 491 22.94 -0.16 -2.14
CA ARG A 491 23.10 -1.54 -1.65
C ARG A 491 23.57 -1.60 -0.20
N VAL A 492 24.57 -0.80 0.15
CA VAL A 492 25.09 -0.73 1.53
C VAL A 492 24.02 -0.18 2.48
N ALA A 493 23.28 0.84 2.03
CA ALA A 493 22.17 1.38 2.80
C ALA A 493 21.08 0.33 3.03
N ALA A 494 20.64 -0.35 1.97
CA ALA A 494 19.64 -1.42 2.03
C ALA A 494 20.08 -2.54 2.97
N GLN A 495 21.34 -2.99 2.90
CA GLN A 495 21.91 -3.97 3.83
C GLN A 495 21.86 -3.49 5.28
N ALA A 496 22.26 -2.24 5.55
CA ALA A 496 22.24 -1.69 6.91
C ALA A 496 20.81 -1.60 7.47
N ILE A 497 19.85 -1.14 6.66
CA ILE A 497 18.43 -1.06 7.03
C ILE A 497 17.86 -2.46 7.27
N ALA A 498 18.16 -3.42 6.39
CA ALA A 498 17.72 -4.80 6.51
C ALA A 498 18.28 -5.48 7.76
N THR A 499 19.58 -5.29 8.07
CA THR A 499 20.21 -5.80 9.30
C THR A 499 19.52 -5.21 10.54
N TYR A 500 19.20 -3.93 10.51
CA TYR A 500 18.49 -3.26 11.60
C TYR A 500 17.09 -3.83 11.81
N ALA A 501 16.28 -3.91 10.75
CA ALA A 501 14.93 -4.47 10.79
C ALA A 501 14.92 -5.95 11.24
N GLN A 502 15.88 -6.75 10.75
CA GLN A 502 16.09 -8.13 11.17
C GLN A 502 16.44 -8.20 12.66
N GLY A 503 17.28 -7.29 13.15
CA GLY A 503 17.70 -7.20 14.55
C GLY A 503 16.56 -6.98 15.53
N LEU A 504 15.59 -6.14 15.16
CA LEU A 504 14.44 -5.74 15.99
C LEU A 504 13.30 -6.75 15.96
N SER A 505 13.34 -7.68 15.02
CA SER A 505 12.32 -8.71 14.89
C SER A 505 12.28 -9.57 16.16
N PRO A 506 11.11 -9.72 16.81
CA PRO A 506 10.97 -10.50 18.04
C PRO A 506 11.46 -11.95 17.88
N THR A 507 12.12 -12.50 18.89
CA THR A 507 12.59 -13.90 18.87
C THR A 507 12.30 -14.65 20.17
N LYS A 508 11.79 -13.94 21.18
CA LYS A 508 11.45 -14.54 22.47
C LYS A 508 10.03 -15.10 22.39
N PRO A 509 9.83 -16.40 22.67
CA PRO A 509 8.49 -16.96 22.82
C PRO A 509 7.70 -16.24 23.92
N VAL A 510 6.40 -16.09 23.73
CA VAL A 510 5.48 -15.50 24.70
C VAL A 510 4.07 -16.06 24.51
N VAL A 511 3.36 -16.28 25.61
CA VAL A 511 1.91 -16.51 25.57
C VAL A 511 1.22 -15.17 25.74
N THR A 512 0.32 -14.80 24.83
CA THR A 512 -0.31 -13.47 24.81
C THR A 512 -1.76 -13.55 24.33
N PRO A 513 -2.67 -12.63 24.72
CA PRO A 513 -3.98 -12.52 24.09
C PRO A 513 -3.88 -12.51 22.57
N LEU A 514 -4.76 -13.22 21.86
CA LEU A 514 -4.69 -13.35 20.40
C LEU A 514 -4.55 -11.99 19.68
N ILE A 515 -5.27 -10.97 20.14
CA ILE A 515 -5.24 -9.64 19.52
C ILE A 515 -3.86 -8.95 19.62
N ASP A 516 -3.12 -9.23 20.68
CA ASP A 516 -1.75 -8.74 20.88
C ASP A 516 -0.75 -9.50 20.00
N ALA A 517 -0.96 -10.81 19.77
CA ALA A 517 -0.17 -11.57 18.78
C ALA A 517 -0.42 -11.11 17.34
N ILE A 518 -1.66 -10.79 16.97
CA ILE A 518 -1.97 -10.23 15.65
C ILE A 518 -1.30 -8.87 15.47
N HIS A 519 -1.44 -8.00 16.46
CA HIS A 519 -0.78 -6.70 16.48
C HIS A 519 0.58 -6.82 17.18
N PHE A 520 1.52 -7.60 16.63
CA PHE A 520 2.84 -7.84 17.26
C PHE A 520 3.86 -6.69 17.08
N ARG A 521 3.55 -5.66 16.29
CA ARG A 521 4.40 -4.47 16.11
C ARG A 521 3.58 -3.19 16.33
N ARG A 522 4.18 -2.19 16.98
CA ARG A 522 3.61 -0.84 17.13
C ARG A 522 4.45 0.18 16.37
N GLY A 523 3.82 1.29 15.99
CA GLY A 523 4.52 2.44 15.43
C GLY A 523 4.96 2.30 13.98
N ILE A 524 4.62 1.20 13.28
CA ILE A 524 4.92 1.00 11.85
C ILE A 524 4.41 2.20 11.03
N HIS A 525 3.27 2.77 11.43
CA HIS A 525 2.70 3.97 10.82
C HIS A 525 3.64 5.18 10.79
N ASN A 526 4.66 5.25 11.64
CA ASN A 526 5.62 6.34 11.69
C ASN A 526 6.71 6.24 10.60
N LEU A 527 6.80 5.10 9.90
CA LEU A 527 7.74 4.88 8.81
C LEU A 527 6.98 4.55 7.50
N PRO A 528 6.54 5.56 6.75
CA PRO A 528 5.99 5.37 5.41
C PRO A 528 6.90 4.54 4.51
N VAL A 529 6.31 3.55 3.84
CA VAL A 529 6.96 2.73 2.83
C VAL A 529 6.17 2.79 1.52
N TYR A 530 6.82 2.47 0.41
CA TYR A 530 6.12 1.94 -0.76
C TYR A 530 5.92 0.44 -0.57
N ASN A 531 4.76 -0.07 -0.97
CA ASN A 531 4.39 -1.47 -0.79
C ASN A 531 3.53 -1.93 -1.97
N MET A 532 3.93 -3.03 -2.62
CA MET A 532 3.13 -3.76 -3.61
C MET A 532 2.90 -5.18 -3.12
N GLU A 533 1.68 -5.68 -3.34
CA GLU A 533 1.24 -7.00 -2.87
C GLU A 533 0.30 -7.63 -3.89
N TRP A 534 0.51 -8.93 -4.11
CA TRP A 534 -0.33 -9.76 -4.97
C TRP A 534 -0.81 -10.99 -4.22
N GLU A 535 -2.04 -11.40 -4.56
CA GLU A 535 -2.78 -12.51 -3.97
C GLU A 535 -2.82 -13.64 -5.01
N LEU A 536 -1.90 -14.60 -4.89
CA LEU A 536 -1.74 -15.69 -5.85
C LEU A 536 -2.53 -16.91 -5.38
N ARG A 537 -3.40 -17.42 -6.25
CA ARG A 537 -4.18 -18.64 -5.99
C ARG A 537 -3.26 -19.85 -5.94
N VAL A 538 -3.30 -20.61 -4.86
CA VAL A 538 -2.59 -21.90 -4.79
C VAL A 538 -3.27 -22.88 -5.76
N PRO A 539 -2.58 -23.38 -6.81
CA PRO A 539 -3.20 -24.29 -7.75
C PRO A 539 -3.31 -25.70 -7.17
N ALA A 540 -4.03 -26.57 -7.87
CA ALA A 540 -3.99 -28.00 -7.57
C ALA A 540 -2.66 -28.59 -8.05
N ALA A 541 -2.06 -29.48 -7.25
CA ALA A 541 -0.95 -30.32 -7.68
C ALA A 541 -1.45 -31.47 -8.58
N GLN A 542 -0.53 -32.24 -9.15
CA GLN A 542 -0.85 -33.37 -10.03
C GLN A 542 -1.73 -34.45 -9.34
N ASP A 543 -1.54 -34.64 -8.03
CA ASP A 543 -2.33 -35.57 -7.21
C ASP A 543 -3.64 -34.97 -6.66
N GLY A 544 -3.92 -33.71 -6.99
CA GLY A 544 -5.09 -32.98 -6.53
C GLY A 544 -4.96 -32.34 -5.15
N SER A 545 -3.78 -32.41 -4.50
CA SER A 545 -3.46 -31.64 -3.29
C SER A 545 -3.17 -30.17 -3.62
N SER A 546 -2.88 -29.34 -2.62
CA SER A 546 -2.45 -27.95 -2.82
C SER A 546 -1.00 -27.89 -3.29
N ASP A 547 -0.73 -27.18 -4.38
CA ASP A 547 0.64 -27.03 -4.89
C ASP A 547 1.34 -25.83 -4.26
N TRP A 548 2.00 -26.08 -3.14
CA TRP A 548 2.78 -25.08 -2.41
C TRP A 548 4.11 -24.72 -3.07
N THR A 549 4.49 -25.34 -4.20
CA THR A 549 5.70 -24.92 -4.94
C THR A 549 5.54 -23.50 -5.48
N LEU A 550 4.30 -23.02 -5.66
CA LEU A 550 3.98 -21.62 -5.92
C LEU A 550 4.68 -20.67 -4.93
N ALA A 551 4.71 -21.02 -3.65
CA ALA A 551 5.37 -20.20 -2.63
C ALA A 551 6.90 -20.15 -2.83
N GLN A 552 7.51 -21.24 -3.30
CA GLN A 552 8.94 -21.25 -3.64
C GLN A 552 9.21 -20.36 -4.85
N GLU A 553 8.40 -20.51 -5.91
CA GLU A 553 8.57 -19.78 -7.16
C GLU A 553 8.41 -18.27 -6.96
N SER A 554 7.33 -17.84 -6.29
CA SER A 554 7.07 -16.42 -6.07
C SER A 554 8.08 -15.77 -5.12
N TRP A 555 8.51 -16.48 -4.06
CA TRP A 555 9.50 -16.01 -3.09
C TRP A 555 10.88 -15.84 -3.72
N TRP A 556 11.36 -16.86 -4.42
CA TRP A 556 12.70 -16.82 -5.03
C TRP A 556 12.76 -15.99 -6.30
N ALA A 557 11.64 -15.77 -7.01
CA ALA A 557 11.59 -14.83 -8.13
C ALA A 557 12.07 -13.43 -7.72
N VAL A 558 11.65 -12.93 -6.56
CA VAL A 558 12.07 -11.62 -6.05
C VAL A 558 13.54 -11.63 -5.62
N ILE A 559 13.98 -12.69 -4.93
CA ILE A 559 15.37 -12.82 -4.46
C ILE A 559 16.31 -12.83 -5.67
N ASP A 560 16.04 -13.67 -6.67
CA ASP A 560 16.84 -13.75 -7.89
C ASP A 560 16.87 -12.41 -8.63
N LEU A 561 15.71 -11.76 -8.76
CA LEU A 561 15.60 -10.47 -9.41
C LEU A 561 16.44 -9.40 -8.70
N LEU A 562 16.42 -9.36 -7.36
CA LEU A 562 17.23 -8.42 -6.58
C LEU A 562 18.75 -8.65 -6.77
N TYR A 563 19.16 -9.89 -7.04
CA TYR A 563 20.54 -10.27 -7.31
C TYR A 563 20.94 -10.24 -8.79
N SER A 564 20.00 -9.95 -9.70
CA SER A 564 20.26 -9.79 -11.13
C SER A 564 21.18 -8.60 -11.43
N ASP A 565 21.80 -8.59 -12.62
CA ASP A 565 22.65 -7.49 -13.06
C ASP A 565 21.94 -6.13 -13.10
N LYS A 566 20.63 -6.12 -13.36
CA LYS A 566 19.80 -4.91 -13.41
C LYS A 566 19.68 -4.26 -12.03
N TRP A 567 19.45 -5.07 -10.99
CA TRP A 567 19.03 -4.55 -9.67
C TRP A 567 20.08 -4.64 -8.57
N ARG A 568 21.06 -5.54 -8.67
CA ARG A 568 22.03 -5.80 -7.60
C ARG A 568 22.78 -4.55 -7.10
N LYS A 569 22.99 -3.57 -7.97
CA LYS A 569 23.67 -2.29 -7.63
C LYS A 569 22.70 -1.18 -7.23
N ARG A 570 21.46 -1.22 -7.71
CA ARG A 570 20.42 -0.20 -7.44
C ARG A 570 19.71 -0.45 -6.12
N ALA A 571 19.59 -1.71 -5.69
CA ALA A 571 18.95 -2.12 -4.44
C ALA A 571 17.56 -1.47 -4.23
N PRO A 572 16.63 -1.65 -5.17
CA PRO A 572 15.34 -0.94 -5.17
C PRO A 572 14.46 -1.31 -3.96
N MET A 573 14.66 -2.51 -3.39
CA MET A 573 13.97 -3.00 -2.20
C MET A 573 14.88 -2.89 -0.97
N MET A 574 14.46 -2.10 0.02
CA MET A 574 15.26 -1.83 1.22
C MET A 574 14.63 -2.34 2.52
N THR A 575 13.33 -2.65 2.52
CA THR A 575 12.61 -2.99 3.75
C THR A 575 12.43 -4.50 3.87
N ALA A 576 11.50 -5.11 3.14
CA ALA A 576 11.22 -6.53 3.29
C ALA A 576 10.58 -7.13 2.03
N LEU A 577 10.78 -8.43 1.85
CA LEU A 577 9.89 -9.34 1.15
C LEU A 577 9.07 -10.07 2.23
N GLU A 578 7.75 -9.95 2.17
CA GLU A 578 6.85 -10.59 3.14
C GLU A 578 5.92 -11.55 2.44
N MET A 579 5.61 -12.68 3.09
CA MET A 579 4.67 -13.66 2.58
C MET A 579 3.76 -14.14 3.70
N ARG A 580 2.47 -14.17 3.39
CA ARG A 580 1.38 -14.69 4.23
C ARG A 580 0.61 -15.74 3.45
N VAL A 581 0.06 -16.71 4.18
CA VAL A 581 -0.87 -17.70 3.61
C VAL A 581 -2.22 -17.54 4.27
N TYR A 582 -3.30 -17.50 3.49
CA TYR A 582 -4.67 -17.39 4.00
C TYR A 582 -5.70 -18.02 3.04
N GLY A 583 -6.94 -18.17 3.50
CA GLY A 583 -8.00 -18.90 2.80
C GLY A 583 -8.78 -18.08 1.77
N ASN A 584 -9.89 -18.66 1.32
CA ASN A 584 -10.83 -18.06 0.36
C ASN A 584 -11.67 -16.92 0.98
N SER A 585 -12.25 -16.06 0.15
CA SER A 585 -13.27 -15.08 0.56
C SER A 585 -14.57 -15.26 -0.22
N GLU A 586 -15.69 -14.91 0.43
CA GLU A 586 -17.01 -14.89 -0.20
C GLU A 586 -17.40 -13.48 -0.69
N ARG A 587 -16.50 -12.50 -0.60
CA ARG A 587 -16.76 -11.14 -1.09
C ARG A 587 -16.49 -11.05 -2.57
N VAL A 588 -17.40 -10.39 -3.29
CA VAL A 588 -17.41 -10.37 -4.75
C VAL A 588 -16.12 -9.82 -5.33
N MET A 589 -15.62 -8.73 -4.76
CA MET A 589 -14.40 -8.05 -5.22
C MET A 589 -13.14 -8.49 -4.45
N ALA A 590 -13.18 -9.56 -3.67
CA ALA A 590 -12.01 -10.00 -2.92
C ALA A 590 -10.94 -10.57 -3.86
N PRO A 591 -9.66 -10.18 -3.70
CA PRO A 591 -8.56 -10.77 -4.47
C PRO A 591 -8.41 -12.28 -4.32
N ASN A 592 -8.80 -12.81 -3.17
CA ASN A 592 -8.74 -14.24 -2.83
C ASN A 592 -10.08 -14.97 -3.01
N ARG A 593 -11.05 -14.38 -3.72
CA ARG A 593 -12.26 -15.10 -4.11
C ARG A 593 -11.89 -16.25 -5.07
N GLU A 594 -12.49 -17.41 -4.83
CA GLU A 594 -12.23 -18.68 -5.52
C GLU A 594 -10.86 -19.31 -5.24
N ASN A 595 -10.12 -18.83 -4.24
CA ASN A 595 -8.86 -19.43 -3.81
C ASN A 595 -9.10 -20.57 -2.82
N ASP A 596 -9.82 -21.59 -3.27
CA ASP A 596 -10.31 -22.76 -2.51
C ASP A 596 -9.21 -23.58 -1.82
N ARG A 597 -7.97 -23.50 -2.31
CA ARG A 597 -6.80 -24.23 -1.81
C ARG A 597 -5.85 -23.39 -0.96
N GLY A 598 -6.19 -22.12 -0.78
CA GLY A 598 -5.35 -21.12 -0.16
C GLY A 598 -4.84 -20.07 -1.14
N THR A 599 -4.31 -19.02 -0.55
CA THR A 599 -3.74 -17.87 -1.22
C THR A 599 -2.33 -17.64 -0.68
N VAL A 600 -1.37 -17.48 -1.57
CA VAL A 600 -0.06 -16.91 -1.25
C VAL A 600 -0.18 -15.40 -1.44
N SER A 601 -0.30 -14.67 -0.33
CA SER A 601 -0.17 -13.22 -0.28
C SER A 601 1.31 -12.89 -0.19
N ILE A 602 1.84 -12.18 -1.18
CA ILE A 602 3.28 -11.87 -1.24
C ILE A 602 3.50 -10.40 -1.58
N GLU A 603 4.36 -9.75 -0.81
CA GLU A 603 4.59 -8.31 -0.92
C GLU A 603 6.05 -7.90 -0.83
N ILE A 604 6.36 -6.78 -1.51
CA ILE A 604 7.67 -6.14 -1.48
C ILE A 604 7.54 -4.72 -0.94
N LEU A 605 8.47 -4.35 -0.05
CA LEU A 605 8.45 -3.07 0.65
C LEU A 605 9.77 -2.33 0.46
N THR A 606 9.68 -1.02 0.25
CA THR A 606 10.85 -0.14 0.21
C THR A 606 10.58 1.22 0.83
N LEU A 607 11.65 1.96 1.13
CA LEU A 607 11.55 3.30 1.71
C LEU A 607 11.37 4.35 0.60
N PRO A 608 10.64 5.45 0.83
CA PRO A 608 10.45 6.54 -0.14
C PRO A 608 11.73 7.30 -0.56
N VAL A 609 12.89 6.90 -0.06
CA VAL A 609 14.20 7.33 -0.56
C VAL A 609 14.54 6.70 -1.92
N THR A 610 13.99 5.51 -2.21
CA THR A 610 13.98 4.94 -3.56
C THR A 610 13.02 5.78 -4.41
N SER A 611 13.49 6.27 -5.56
CA SER A 611 12.64 7.08 -6.44
C SER A 611 11.42 6.29 -6.91
N LEU A 612 10.27 6.96 -7.05
CA LEU A 612 9.04 6.30 -7.49
C LEU A 612 9.18 5.64 -8.87
N THR A 613 9.94 6.24 -9.79
CA THR A 613 10.24 5.66 -11.11
C THR A 613 11.01 4.36 -11.00
N GLU A 614 12.10 4.35 -10.22
CA GLU A 614 12.89 3.13 -9.98
C GLU A 614 12.05 2.04 -9.31
N TRP A 615 11.21 2.43 -8.35
CA TRP A 615 10.31 1.51 -7.68
C TRP A 615 9.26 0.92 -8.64
N LEU A 616 8.65 1.73 -9.51
CA LEU A 616 7.70 1.27 -10.53
C LEU A 616 8.35 0.30 -11.53
N GLU A 617 9.58 0.57 -11.97
CA GLU A 617 10.33 -0.35 -12.82
C GLU A 617 10.57 -1.71 -12.15
N PHE A 618 10.92 -1.71 -10.85
CA PHE A 618 11.13 -2.94 -10.10
C PHE A 618 9.81 -3.69 -9.85
N MET A 619 8.75 -2.97 -9.50
CA MET A 619 7.41 -3.54 -9.35
C MET A 619 6.91 -4.19 -10.65
N GLN A 620 7.19 -3.58 -11.82
CA GLN A 620 6.84 -4.15 -13.11
C GLN A 620 7.55 -5.49 -13.34
N ASP A 621 8.87 -5.55 -13.14
CA ASP A 621 9.62 -6.80 -13.29
C ASP A 621 9.12 -7.90 -12.34
N VAL A 622 8.79 -7.55 -11.08
CA VAL A 622 8.23 -8.50 -10.11
C VAL A 622 6.83 -8.97 -10.52
N THR A 623 5.99 -8.06 -11.02
CA THR A 623 4.64 -8.37 -11.52
C THR A 623 4.72 -9.31 -12.72
N ASP A 624 5.62 -9.07 -13.66
CA ASP A 624 5.82 -9.93 -14.83
C ASP A 624 6.24 -11.35 -14.42
N MET A 625 7.09 -11.47 -13.39
CA MET A 625 7.50 -12.77 -12.84
C MET A 625 6.33 -13.49 -12.15
N TRP A 626 5.62 -12.82 -11.24
CA TRP A 626 4.53 -13.45 -10.48
C TRP A 626 3.33 -13.83 -11.35
N LEU A 627 2.94 -12.98 -12.30
CA LEU A 627 1.81 -13.25 -13.20
C LEU A 627 2.20 -14.10 -14.42
N GLY A 628 3.48 -14.46 -14.53
CA GLY A 628 4.01 -15.43 -15.50
C GLY A 628 4.15 -16.85 -14.94
N ILE A 629 3.82 -17.09 -13.67
CA ILE A 629 3.90 -18.43 -13.06
C ILE A 629 2.80 -19.31 -13.64
N GLU A 630 3.18 -20.49 -14.11
CA GLU A 630 2.29 -21.53 -14.62
C GLU A 630 2.12 -22.66 -13.60
N ASP A 631 0.93 -23.26 -13.57
CA ASP A 631 0.67 -24.50 -12.86
C ASP A 631 1.27 -25.72 -13.58
N PHE A 632 1.11 -26.92 -12.99
CA PHE A 632 1.62 -28.16 -13.60
C PHE A 632 1.01 -28.51 -14.97
N ARG A 633 -0.07 -27.83 -15.39
CA ARG A 633 -0.75 -28.00 -16.68
C ARG A 633 -0.34 -26.94 -17.69
N GLY A 634 0.57 -26.02 -17.33
CA GLY A 634 0.96 -24.89 -18.17
C GLY A 634 -0.08 -23.78 -18.21
N GLN A 635 -1.00 -23.71 -17.24
CA GLN A 635 -1.96 -22.62 -17.13
C GLN A 635 -1.42 -21.55 -16.19
N LEU A 636 -1.55 -20.28 -16.55
CA LEU A 636 -1.15 -19.18 -15.68
C LEU A 636 -1.93 -19.22 -14.36
N VAL A 637 -1.21 -19.08 -13.26
CA VAL A 637 -1.79 -18.97 -11.93
C VAL A 637 -2.62 -17.69 -11.84
N THR A 638 -3.83 -17.79 -11.32
CA THR A 638 -4.67 -16.62 -11.04
C THR A 638 -4.02 -15.79 -9.94
N ALA A 639 -3.79 -14.50 -10.21
CA ALA A 639 -3.30 -13.55 -9.23
C ALA A 639 -4.12 -12.26 -9.30
N ARG A 640 -4.37 -11.61 -8.16
CA ARG A 640 -5.07 -10.32 -8.08
C ARG A 640 -4.32 -9.40 -7.11
N PRO A 641 -4.24 -8.08 -7.35
CA PRO A 641 -3.50 -7.21 -6.45
C PRO A 641 -4.28 -6.98 -5.16
N HIS A 642 -3.58 -6.79 -4.05
CA HIS A 642 -4.22 -6.34 -2.82
C HIS A 642 -4.68 -4.89 -2.97
N TRP A 643 -5.99 -4.62 -2.89
CA TRP A 643 -6.59 -3.32 -3.23
C TRP A 643 -6.00 -2.12 -2.50
N ALA A 644 -5.57 -2.30 -1.24
CA ALA A 644 -4.99 -1.22 -0.45
C ALA A 644 -3.57 -0.82 -0.90
N LYS A 645 -2.79 -1.73 -1.52
CA LYS A 645 -1.37 -1.57 -1.84
C LYS A 645 -1.16 -0.96 -3.23
N MET A 646 0.10 -0.76 -3.64
CA MET A 646 0.44 -0.21 -4.95
C MET A 646 0.27 -1.23 -6.05
N TRP A 647 -0.49 -0.87 -7.07
CA TRP A 647 -0.55 -1.60 -8.33
C TRP A 647 -0.77 -0.66 -9.52
N SER A 648 -1.30 0.56 -9.31
CA SER A 648 -1.48 1.54 -10.39
C SER A 648 -0.17 1.89 -11.10
N GLY A 649 -0.24 1.97 -12.44
CA GLY A 649 0.90 2.31 -13.29
C GLY A 649 1.64 1.09 -13.87
N LEU A 650 1.29 -0.11 -13.43
CA LEU A 650 1.80 -1.36 -13.97
C LEU A 650 1.05 -1.80 -15.23
N ASN A 651 1.67 -2.70 -15.97
CA ASN A 651 1.06 -3.45 -17.06
C ASN A 651 1.04 -4.94 -16.71
N VAL A 652 0.00 -5.64 -17.15
CA VAL A 652 -0.09 -7.10 -17.10
C VAL A 652 -0.17 -7.58 -18.53
N ARG A 653 0.85 -8.33 -18.97
CA ARG A 653 0.91 -8.86 -20.35
C ARG A 653 0.73 -7.78 -21.43
N GLY A 654 1.29 -6.59 -21.18
CA GLY A 654 1.20 -5.43 -22.08
C GLY A 654 -0.09 -4.62 -21.98
N ILE A 655 -1.03 -5.01 -21.11
CA ILE A 655 -2.29 -4.29 -20.88
C ILE A 655 -2.14 -3.43 -19.61
N PRO A 656 -2.49 -2.12 -19.63
CA PRO A 656 -2.50 -1.32 -18.41
C PRO A 656 -3.33 -1.99 -17.31
N VAL A 657 -2.77 -2.12 -16.11
CA VAL A 657 -3.36 -2.93 -15.02
C VAL A 657 -4.81 -2.60 -14.72
N ARG A 658 -5.24 -1.34 -14.85
CA ARG A 658 -6.65 -0.94 -14.60
C ARG A 658 -7.59 -1.54 -15.64
N GLU A 659 -7.15 -1.59 -16.88
CA GLU A 659 -7.91 -2.20 -17.98
C GLU A 659 -7.91 -3.71 -17.83
N TRP A 660 -6.76 -4.30 -17.51
CA TRP A 660 -6.66 -5.73 -17.21
C TRP A 660 -7.55 -6.15 -16.03
N LEU A 661 -7.61 -5.36 -14.96
CA LEU A 661 -8.51 -5.61 -13.83
C LEU A 661 -9.98 -5.57 -14.25
N ALA A 662 -10.36 -4.60 -15.08
CA ALA A 662 -11.73 -4.42 -15.52
C ALA A 662 -12.19 -5.47 -16.54
N ASP A 663 -11.30 -5.81 -17.48
CA ASP A 663 -11.65 -6.55 -18.69
C ASP A 663 -11.25 -8.03 -18.63
N GLU A 664 -10.32 -8.41 -17.74
CA GLU A 664 -9.87 -9.80 -17.57
C GLU A 664 -10.00 -10.30 -16.13
N ALA A 665 -9.36 -9.64 -15.17
CA ALA A 665 -9.16 -10.23 -13.85
C ALA A 665 -10.42 -10.24 -12.96
N TYR A 666 -11.33 -9.27 -13.14
CA TYR A 666 -12.58 -9.14 -12.38
C TYR A 666 -13.79 -8.93 -13.30
N LEU A 667 -13.75 -9.36 -14.57
CA LEU A 667 -14.81 -9.08 -15.54
C LEU A 667 -16.19 -9.54 -15.04
N GLU A 668 -16.27 -10.77 -14.55
CA GLU A 668 -17.51 -11.38 -14.06
C GLU A 668 -17.89 -10.79 -12.69
N GLU A 669 -16.93 -10.63 -11.79
CA GLU A 669 -17.13 -10.06 -10.46
C GLU A 669 -17.59 -8.60 -10.51
N ILE A 670 -17.12 -7.79 -11.47
CA ILE A 670 -17.57 -6.41 -11.63
C ILE A 670 -19.03 -6.37 -12.08
N ALA A 671 -19.46 -7.29 -12.95
CA ALA A 671 -20.85 -7.39 -13.37
C ALA A 671 -21.76 -7.73 -12.18
N GLU A 672 -21.41 -8.78 -11.42
CA GLU A 672 -22.12 -9.20 -10.20
C GLU A 672 -22.12 -8.07 -9.14
N PHE A 673 -20.96 -7.43 -8.93
CA PHE A 673 -20.81 -6.34 -7.97
C PHE A 673 -21.72 -5.16 -8.31
N LYS A 674 -21.82 -4.77 -9.58
CA LYS A 674 -22.70 -3.68 -10.03
C LYS A 674 -24.16 -4.04 -9.83
N GLU A 675 -24.56 -5.28 -10.09
CA GLU A 675 -25.92 -5.76 -9.86
C GLU A 675 -26.28 -5.64 -8.38
N LEU A 676 -25.49 -6.27 -7.50
CA LEU A 676 -25.74 -6.28 -6.05
C LEU A 676 -25.65 -4.88 -5.43
N LEU A 677 -24.66 -4.07 -5.83
CA LEU A 677 -24.59 -2.67 -5.40
C LEU A 677 -25.79 -1.85 -5.90
N GLY A 678 -26.32 -2.20 -7.08
CA GLY A 678 -27.55 -1.65 -7.63
C GLY A 678 -28.78 -2.01 -6.79
N GLN A 679 -28.87 -3.25 -6.31
CA GLN A 679 -29.92 -3.69 -5.38
C GLN A 679 -29.81 -2.95 -4.04
N VAL A 680 -28.60 -2.83 -3.48
CA VAL A 680 -28.33 -2.03 -2.27
C VAL A 680 -28.82 -0.59 -2.46
N ALA A 681 -28.45 0.06 -3.57
CA ALA A 681 -28.93 1.42 -3.86
C ALA A 681 -30.46 1.45 -4.01
N GLY A 682 -31.04 0.46 -4.69
CA GLY A 682 -32.48 0.32 -4.94
C GLY A 682 -33.29 0.23 -3.64
N ASN A 683 -32.80 -0.50 -2.64
CA ASN A 683 -33.41 -0.61 -1.31
C ASN A 683 -33.45 0.74 -0.56
N ALA A 684 -32.54 1.67 -0.87
CA ALA A 684 -32.59 3.06 -0.42
C ALA A 684 -33.41 3.99 -1.32
N GLY A 685 -34.04 3.47 -2.38
CA GLY A 685 -34.74 4.21 -3.41
C GLY A 685 -33.82 5.12 -4.24
N VAL A 686 -32.58 4.68 -4.48
CA VAL A 686 -31.54 5.37 -5.26
C VAL A 686 -31.14 4.46 -6.43
N SER A 687 -30.81 5.04 -7.60
CA SER A 687 -30.25 4.26 -8.70
C SER A 687 -28.73 4.05 -8.55
N LEU A 688 -28.19 2.97 -9.13
CA LEU A 688 -26.74 2.75 -9.17
C LEU A 688 -25.98 3.95 -9.78
N SER A 689 -26.55 4.58 -10.82
CA SER A 689 -25.97 5.79 -11.44
C SER A 689 -25.88 6.96 -10.44
N LYS A 690 -26.93 7.17 -9.64
CA LYS A 690 -26.91 8.20 -8.59
C LYS A 690 -25.89 7.86 -7.50
N GLN A 691 -25.79 6.59 -7.12
CA GLN A 691 -24.80 6.09 -6.17
C GLN A 691 -23.36 6.35 -6.67
N ARG A 692 -23.06 5.95 -7.92
CA ARG A 692 -21.80 6.25 -8.62
C ARG A 692 -21.50 7.75 -8.64
N ALA A 693 -22.48 8.58 -9.01
CA ALA A 693 -22.30 10.03 -9.10
C ALA A 693 -21.95 10.69 -7.76
N VAL A 694 -22.29 10.07 -6.64
CA VAL A 694 -21.96 10.56 -5.29
C VAL A 694 -20.69 9.93 -4.76
N PHE A 695 -20.55 8.61 -4.78
CA PHE A 695 -19.46 7.95 -4.04
C PHE A 695 -18.31 7.44 -4.91
N SER A 696 -18.41 7.45 -6.24
CA SER A 696 -17.29 7.05 -7.11
C SER A 696 -16.21 8.13 -7.18
N ASN A 697 -15.07 7.79 -7.79
CA ASN A 697 -14.01 8.70 -8.18
C ASN A 697 -13.41 8.23 -9.54
N PRO A 698 -12.45 8.95 -10.15
CA PRO A 698 -11.87 8.55 -11.43
C PRO A 698 -11.29 7.13 -11.46
N GLN A 699 -10.69 6.65 -10.37
CA GLN A 699 -10.16 5.29 -10.29
C GLN A 699 -11.27 4.24 -10.44
N TRP A 700 -12.32 4.33 -9.61
CA TRP A 700 -13.42 3.37 -9.66
C TRP A 700 -14.28 3.52 -10.91
N ASP A 701 -14.35 4.72 -11.48
CA ASP A 701 -14.97 4.93 -12.79
C ASP A 701 -14.20 4.25 -13.93
N SER A 702 -12.87 4.14 -13.83
CA SER A 702 -12.04 3.47 -14.84
C SER A 702 -12.03 1.94 -14.74
N ILE A 703 -12.48 1.38 -13.61
CA ILE A 703 -12.44 -0.06 -13.35
C ILE A 703 -13.88 -0.61 -13.29
N ILE A 704 -14.64 -0.22 -12.27
CA ILE A 704 -15.96 -0.79 -11.98
C ILE A 704 -17.04 -0.18 -12.89
N PHE A 705 -17.01 1.14 -13.08
CA PHE A 705 -18.03 1.83 -13.87
C PHE A 705 -17.54 2.26 -15.25
N ARG A 706 -16.52 1.57 -15.77
CA ARG A 706 -16.07 1.75 -17.14
C ARG A 706 -17.26 1.45 -18.05
N GLU A 707 -17.54 2.37 -18.97
CA GLU A 707 -18.51 2.06 -20.03
C GLU A 707 -17.88 0.98 -20.90
N GLU A 708 -18.66 -0.06 -21.21
CA GLU A 708 -18.20 -1.18 -22.04
C GLU A 708 -17.74 -0.62 -23.40
N GLY A 709 -16.44 -0.45 -23.56
CA GLY A 709 -15.82 -0.39 -24.88
C GLY A 709 -15.80 -1.81 -25.47
N PRO A 710 -15.60 -1.96 -26.78
CA PRO A 710 -15.37 -3.28 -27.34
C PRO A 710 -14.13 -3.90 -26.67
N THR A 711 -14.32 -4.94 -25.86
CA THR A 711 -13.25 -5.73 -25.24
C THR A 711 -12.37 -6.36 -26.30
N ALA A 712 -11.10 -6.65 -25.99
CA ALA A 712 -10.22 -7.41 -26.88
C ALA A 712 -10.86 -8.76 -27.29
N ALA A 713 -11.55 -9.44 -26.37
CA ALA A 713 -12.32 -10.65 -26.65
C ALA A 713 -13.52 -10.41 -27.58
N SER A 714 -14.19 -9.26 -27.49
CA SER A 714 -15.27 -8.90 -28.42
C SER A 714 -14.73 -8.51 -29.80
N LEU A 715 -13.57 -7.85 -29.88
CA LEU A 715 -12.83 -7.63 -31.14
C LEU A 715 -12.34 -8.96 -31.74
N GLN A 716 -11.89 -9.89 -30.91
CA GLN A 716 -11.41 -11.20 -31.34
C GLN A 716 -12.57 -12.13 -31.76
N ARG A 717 -13.73 -12.06 -31.10
CA ARG A 717 -14.98 -12.70 -31.59
C ARG A 717 -15.50 -12.06 -32.87
N ILE A 718 -15.34 -10.75 -33.07
CA ILE A 718 -15.64 -10.09 -34.34
C ILE A 718 -14.70 -10.61 -35.45
N ILE A 719 -13.44 -10.95 -35.11
CA ILE A 719 -12.48 -11.55 -36.05
C ILE A 719 -12.73 -13.06 -36.27
N GLU A 720 -13.27 -13.79 -35.29
CA GLU A 720 -13.58 -15.22 -35.41
C GLU A 720 -14.94 -15.53 -36.06
N VAL A 721 -15.87 -14.55 -36.09
CA VAL A 721 -17.09 -14.63 -36.90
C VAL A 721 -16.81 -14.09 -38.30
N GLU A 722 -15.97 -14.79 -39.04
CA GLU A 722 -16.06 -15.02 -40.49
C GLU A 722 -14.80 -15.77 -40.93
N ASN A 723 -14.96 -17.05 -41.30
CA ASN A 723 -13.92 -17.86 -41.93
C ASN A 723 -13.58 -17.33 -43.34
N ARG A 724 -13.04 -16.12 -43.43
CA ARG A 724 -12.49 -15.52 -44.66
C ARG A 724 -11.24 -14.74 -44.32
N THR A 725 -10.31 -14.78 -45.27
CA THR A 725 -8.93 -14.31 -45.23
C THR A 725 -8.71 -13.06 -44.37
N PRO A 726 -7.68 -13.02 -43.50
CA PRO A 726 -7.44 -11.89 -42.61
C PRO A 726 -7.24 -10.60 -43.42
N VAL A 727 -8.10 -9.60 -43.21
CA VAL A 727 -7.92 -8.24 -43.72
C VAL A 727 -7.02 -7.50 -42.74
N VAL A 728 -5.84 -7.09 -43.21
CA VAL A 728 -4.92 -6.27 -42.41
C VAL A 728 -5.35 -4.81 -42.53
N LEU A 729 -5.99 -4.28 -41.49
CA LEU A 729 -6.28 -2.85 -41.38
C LEU A 729 -5.04 -2.11 -40.88
N ARG A 730 -4.52 -1.19 -41.69
CA ARG A 730 -3.36 -0.36 -41.33
C ARG A 730 -3.81 1.08 -41.14
N PHE A 731 -3.69 1.58 -39.91
CA PHE A 731 -3.93 2.98 -39.60
C PHE A 731 -2.62 3.75 -39.79
N VAL A 732 -2.59 4.70 -40.73
CA VAL A 732 -1.44 5.59 -40.92
C VAL A 732 -1.90 7.02 -40.65
N VAL A 733 -1.39 7.60 -39.56
CA VAL A 733 -1.65 9.01 -39.22
C VAL A 733 -0.46 9.83 -39.70
N ASN A 734 -0.64 10.58 -40.79
CA ASN A 734 0.39 11.48 -41.30
C ASN A 734 0.15 12.91 -40.81
N TYR A 735 1.11 13.47 -40.07
CA TYR A 735 1.13 14.89 -39.73
C TYR A 735 1.99 15.64 -40.75
N GLN A 736 1.38 16.46 -41.61
CA GLN A 736 2.14 17.43 -42.41
C GLN A 736 2.39 18.70 -41.60
N THR A 737 3.64 18.95 -41.21
CA THR A 737 4.06 20.25 -40.69
C THR A 737 4.46 21.15 -41.85
N GLY A 738 3.61 22.11 -42.20
CA GLY A 738 3.90 23.11 -43.23
C GLY A 738 4.96 24.12 -42.75
N GLY A 739 6.18 24.02 -43.28
CA GLY A 739 7.23 25.02 -43.10
C GLY A 739 7.96 25.27 -44.42
N GLY A 740 7.73 26.44 -45.03
CA GLY A 740 8.48 26.95 -46.19
C GLY A 740 8.97 28.39 -45.94
N PRO A 741 10.11 28.84 -46.52
CA PRO A 741 10.82 30.04 -46.07
C PRO A 741 10.55 31.33 -46.88
N GLY A 742 10.66 32.50 -46.20
CA GLY A 742 10.77 33.87 -46.78
C GLY A 742 9.43 34.61 -46.89
N THR A 743 9.26 35.93 -46.67
CA THR A 743 10.13 37.11 -46.58
C THR A 743 9.39 38.26 -45.85
N ALA A 744 10.14 39.26 -45.37
CA ALA A 744 9.71 40.37 -44.52
C ALA A 744 8.65 41.36 -45.09
N GLY A 745 7.80 41.92 -44.21
CA GLY A 745 7.08 43.18 -44.48
C GLY A 745 5.80 43.43 -43.65
N SER A 746 5.88 44.37 -42.68
CA SER A 746 4.82 45.29 -42.17
C SER A 746 3.58 44.81 -41.37
N THR A 747 3.51 45.37 -40.14
CA THR A 747 2.34 45.78 -39.29
C THR A 747 1.42 44.75 -38.59
N PRO A 748 1.00 45.03 -37.32
CA PRO A 748 0.30 44.07 -36.47
C PRO A 748 -1.24 44.25 -36.48
N GLY A 749 -1.99 43.15 -36.63
CA GLY A 749 -3.44 43.13 -36.44
C GLY A 749 -4.04 41.75 -36.68
N SER A 750 -4.87 41.30 -35.74
CA SER A 750 -5.66 40.04 -35.69
C SER A 750 -4.90 38.71 -35.76
N ALA A 751 -4.79 38.04 -34.61
CA ALA A 751 -4.49 36.61 -34.54
C ALA A 751 -5.77 35.82 -34.84
N GLU A 752 -6.00 35.46 -36.11
CA GLU A 752 -6.82 34.29 -36.44
C GLU A 752 -5.95 33.05 -36.23
N SER A 753 -6.41 32.15 -35.36
CA SER A 753 -5.80 30.84 -35.15
C SER A 753 -5.96 29.99 -36.42
N ASN A 754 -4.87 29.74 -37.14
CA ASN A 754 -4.80 28.70 -38.15
C ASN A 754 -5.07 27.33 -37.48
N PHE A 755 -6.30 26.85 -37.56
CA PHE A 755 -6.63 25.48 -37.17
C PHE A 755 -6.00 24.51 -38.17
N ILE A 756 -5.05 23.69 -37.68
CA ILE A 756 -4.58 22.51 -38.39
C ILE A 756 -5.77 21.54 -38.44
N ARG A 757 -6.30 21.28 -39.64
CA ARG A 757 -7.32 20.26 -39.85
C ARG A 757 -6.62 18.90 -39.98
N PRO A 758 -6.87 17.91 -39.11
CA PRO A 758 -6.45 16.55 -39.40
C PRO A 758 -7.29 16.03 -40.58
N ASN A 759 -6.63 15.70 -41.68
CA ASN A 759 -7.23 14.82 -42.69
C ASN A 759 -7.05 13.39 -42.19
N PHE A 760 -8.14 12.64 -42.13
CA PHE A 760 -8.10 11.21 -41.82
C PHE A 760 -8.15 10.45 -43.14
N ASP A 761 -7.03 9.88 -43.55
CA ASP A 761 -6.99 8.97 -44.68
C ASP A 761 -7.21 7.54 -44.18
N LEU A 762 -8.32 6.94 -44.59
CA LEU A 762 -8.59 5.51 -44.36
C LEU A 762 -8.23 4.75 -45.64
N SER A 763 -7.12 4.01 -45.61
CA SER A 763 -6.69 3.17 -46.74
C SER A 763 -6.97 1.70 -46.42
N VAL A 764 -7.86 1.07 -47.19
CA VAL A 764 -8.11 -0.37 -47.12
C VAL A 764 -7.40 -1.05 -48.29
N ALA A 765 -6.44 -1.93 -48.01
CA ALA A 765 -5.75 -2.72 -49.03
C ALA A 765 -6.39 -4.10 -49.11
N VAL A 766 -7.02 -4.42 -50.25
CA VAL A 766 -7.61 -5.75 -50.51
C VAL A 766 -6.66 -6.55 -51.42
N PRO A 767 -6.28 -7.79 -51.07
CA PRO A 767 -5.46 -8.63 -51.95
C PRO A 767 -6.14 -8.89 -53.30
N ALA A 768 -5.36 -8.94 -54.39
CA ALA A 768 -5.87 -9.06 -55.77
C ALA A 768 -6.64 -10.37 -56.04
N ASP A 769 -6.49 -11.36 -55.16
CA ASP A 769 -7.09 -12.69 -55.18
C ASP A 769 -8.25 -12.87 -54.18
N ALA A 770 -8.58 -11.83 -53.42
CA ALA A 770 -9.74 -11.85 -52.52
C ALA A 770 -11.04 -11.73 -53.34
N GLY A 771 -11.70 -12.86 -53.56
CA GLY A 771 -13.05 -12.87 -54.14
C GLY A 771 -14.02 -12.07 -53.26
N ILE A 772 -14.77 -11.14 -53.88
CA ILE A 772 -15.85 -10.30 -53.34
C ILE A 772 -15.61 -9.83 -51.90
N ALA A 773 -14.99 -8.65 -51.75
CA ALA A 773 -14.97 -7.91 -50.49
C ALA A 773 -16.13 -6.90 -50.47
N THR A 774 -17.02 -7.00 -49.48
CA THR A 774 -18.08 -6.02 -49.19
C THR A 774 -17.53 -5.05 -48.13
N ILE A 775 -17.54 -3.74 -48.39
CA ILE A 775 -17.14 -2.72 -47.40
C ILE A 775 -18.23 -1.66 -47.36
N GLU A 776 -18.73 -1.38 -46.17
CA GLU A 776 -19.82 -0.44 -45.90
C GLU A 776 -19.33 0.62 -44.90
N ILE A 777 -19.75 1.89 -45.02
CA ILE A 777 -19.33 2.94 -44.10
C ILE A 777 -20.52 3.86 -43.86
N GLU A 778 -21.10 3.82 -42.66
CA GLU A 778 -22.00 4.87 -42.15
C GLU A 778 -21.41 5.45 -40.86
N ALA A 779 -21.36 6.78 -40.76
CA ALA A 779 -20.77 7.49 -39.64
C ALA A 779 -21.86 8.15 -38.78
N GLU A 780 -22.11 7.64 -37.57
CA GLU A 780 -23.01 8.29 -36.62
C GLU A 780 -22.24 9.31 -35.75
N GLN A 781 -22.61 10.59 -35.83
CA GLN A 781 -22.02 11.62 -34.99
C GLN A 781 -22.68 11.62 -33.60
N ARG A 782 -22.03 11.03 -32.60
CA ARG A 782 -22.47 11.18 -31.19
C ARG A 782 -21.74 12.32 -30.52
N VAL A 783 -22.48 13.40 -30.27
CA VAL A 783 -22.01 14.53 -29.46
C VAL A 783 -22.09 14.13 -27.99
N ILE A 784 -20.95 13.76 -27.39
CA ILE A 784 -20.83 13.60 -25.94
C ILE A 784 -20.76 15.03 -25.37
N ASN A 785 -21.84 15.47 -24.71
CA ASN A 785 -22.01 16.88 -24.33
C ASN A 785 -20.94 17.35 -23.29
N PRO A 786 -20.43 18.60 -23.37
CA PRO A 786 -19.12 19.01 -22.83
C PRO A 786 -19.23 19.90 -21.56
N PRO A 787 -18.10 20.36 -20.95
CA PRO A 787 -17.45 21.56 -21.48
C PRO A 787 -15.91 21.50 -21.37
N ASP A 788 -15.25 21.08 -22.45
CA ASP A 788 -13.86 21.46 -22.71
C ASP A 788 -13.73 21.68 -24.23
N PRO A 789 -13.17 22.81 -24.73
CA PRO A 789 -12.94 23.04 -26.16
C PRO A 789 -12.04 22.01 -26.87
N PHE A 790 -11.56 20.97 -26.19
CA PHE A 790 -10.76 19.88 -26.75
C PHE A 790 -11.44 18.50 -26.68
N SER A 791 -12.76 18.42 -26.92
CA SER A 791 -13.45 17.11 -27.00
C SER A 791 -12.84 16.21 -28.08
N SER A 792 -12.31 15.07 -27.66
CA SER A 792 -11.97 13.94 -28.53
C SER A 792 -13.25 13.30 -29.05
N PHE A 793 -13.35 13.05 -30.36
CA PHE A 793 -14.47 12.35 -30.97
C PHE A 793 -14.19 10.84 -30.99
N ALA A 794 -15.15 10.03 -30.56
CA ALA A 794 -15.14 8.59 -30.82
C ALA A 794 -16.14 8.31 -31.95
N PHE A 795 -15.69 7.62 -32.99
CA PHE A 795 -16.55 7.12 -34.06
C PHE A 795 -16.81 5.63 -33.82
N VAL A 796 -18.08 5.23 -33.88
CA VAL A 796 -18.47 3.82 -33.88
C VAL A 796 -19.00 3.53 -35.28
N VAL A 797 -18.36 2.61 -36.00
CA VAL A 797 -18.78 2.16 -37.33
C VAL A 797 -19.46 0.80 -37.18
N ILE A 798 -20.67 0.66 -37.71
CA ILE A 798 -21.47 -0.58 -37.67
C ILE A 798 -21.82 -0.96 -39.12
N PHE A 799 -21.71 -2.24 -39.49
CA PHE A 799 -21.91 -2.74 -40.87
C PHE A 799 -23.16 -3.64 -40.97
N ARG A 800 -24.09 -3.40 -41.94
CA ARG A 800 -25.23 -4.27 -42.30
C ARG A 800 -25.81 -4.02 -43.75
N GLU A 801 -25.57 -4.99 -44.66
CA GLU A 801 -26.25 -5.33 -45.96
C GLU A 801 -26.37 -4.25 -47.08
N GLU A 802 -26.32 -4.45 -48.42
CA GLU A 802 -25.81 -5.43 -49.40
C GLU A 802 -25.73 -4.65 -50.75
N VAL A 803 -24.54 -4.39 -51.35
CA VAL A 803 -24.40 -3.73 -52.69
C VAL A 803 -23.19 -4.28 -53.50
N ARG A 804 -23.32 -4.21 -54.84
CA ARG A 804 -22.56 -4.85 -55.95
C ARG A 804 -21.08 -4.40 -56.15
N PRO A 805 -20.25 -5.15 -56.91
CA PRO A 805 -18.79 -5.23 -56.72
C PRO A 805 -18.01 -3.99 -57.15
N VAL A 806 -16.91 -3.70 -56.43
CA VAL A 806 -16.05 -2.52 -56.59
C VAL A 806 -14.62 -2.94 -57.00
N ASP A 807 -13.97 -2.11 -57.81
CA ASP A 807 -12.61 -2.30 -58.34
C ASP A 807 -11.54 -2.23 -57.23
N PRO A 808 -10.52 -3.13 -57.20
CA PRO A 808 -9.45 -3.18 -56.18
C PRO A 808 -8.63 -1.89 -55.97
N LYS A 809 -8.74 -0.89 -56.85
CA LYS A 809 -8.00 0.39 -56.75
C LYS A 809 -8.83 1.56 -56.20
N THR A 810 -9.97 1.30 -55.58
CA THR A 810 -10.87 2.36 -55.13
C THR A 810 -10.44 2.95 -53.79
N ILE A 811 -10.11 4.23 -53.78
CA ILE A 811 -9.85 5.00 -52.55
C ILE A 811 -11.13 5.76 -52.18
N PHE A 812 -11.56 5.62 -50.93
CA PHE A 812 -12.70 6.35 -50.37
C PHE A 812 -12.19 7.53 -49.55
N THR A 813 -12.57 8.76 -49.92
CA THR A 813 -12.26 9.95 -49.14
C THR A 813 -13.56 10.51 -48.56
N VAL A 814 -13.65 10.55 -47.22
CA VAL A 814 -14.78 11.17 -46.52
C VAL A 814 -14.41 12.62 -46.23
N VAL A 815 -15.07 13.56 -46.90
CA VAL A 815 -14.83 14.99 -46.68
C VAL A 815 -15.90 15.50 -45.71
N GLN A 816 -15.47 16.03 -44.56
CA GLN A 816 -16.40 16.62 -43.60
C GLN A 816 -16.96 17.95 -44.12
N GLY A 817 -18.26 17.98 -44.40
CA GLY A 817 -19.04 19.22 -44.51
C GLY A 817 -19.28 19.85 -43.14
N GLY A 818 -19.47 21.17 -43.08
CA GLY A 818 -19.70 21.90 -41.83
C GLY A 818 -20.94 21.41 -41.04
N PRO A 819 -21.17 21.92 -39.81
CA PRO A 819 -22.23 21.44 -38.93
C PRO A 819 -23.60 21.42 -39.61
N GLY A 820 -24.17 20.22 -39.79
CA GLY A 820 -25.47 20.02 -40.45
C GLY A 820 -25.44 19.68 -41.94
N ALA A 821 -24.27 19.42 -42.54
CA ALA A 821 -24.17 18.95 -43.93
C ALA A 821 -24.14 17.41 -44.04
N GLU A 822 -24.74 16.88 -45.10
CA GLU A 822 -24.56 15.47 -45.52
C GLU A 822 -23.10 15.23 -45.91
N PHE A 823 -22.59 14.03 -45.64
CA PHE A 823 -21.24 13.63 -46.00
C PHE A 823 -21.18 13.35 -47.51
N GLU A 824 -20.19 13.94 -48.20
CA GLU A 824 -19.89 13.61 -49.58
C GLU A 824 -18.73 12.60 -49.59
N VAL A 825 -18.99 11.38 -50.07
CA VAL A 825 -17.97 10.35 -50.27
C VAL A 825 -17.47 10.49 -51.70
N GLU A 826 -16.26 11.02 -51.85
CA GLU A 826 -15.62 11.10 -53.17
C GLU A 826 -14.83 9.81 -53.41
N THR A 827 -15.25 9.00 -54.39
CA THR A 827 -14.46 7.86 -54.87
C THR A 827 -13.45 8.34 -55.90
N ARG A 828 -12.17 8.09 -55.64
CA ARG A 828 -11.10 8.29 -56.63
C ARG A 828 -10.42 6.97 -56.93
N VAL A 829 -10.28 6.67 -58.22
CA VAL A 829 -9.43 5.57 -58.70
C VAL A 829 -8.03 6.16 -58.87
N SER A 830 -7.06 5.70 -58.08
CA SER A 830 -5.67 6.11 -58.28
C SER A 830 -5.09 5.33 -59.46
N ASP A 831 -4.42 6.02 -60.39
CA ASP A 831 -3.61 5.36 -61.44
C ASP A 831 -2.48 4.52 -60.83
#